data_AF-A0A6J3K371-F1
#
_entry.id   AF-A0A6J3K371-F1
#
_cell.length_a   1.000
_cell.length_b   1.000
_cell.length_c   1.000
_cell.angle_alpha   90.00
_cell.angle_beta   90.00
_cell.angle_gamma   90.00
#
_symmetry.space_group_name_H-M   'P 1'
#
loop_
_entity.id
_entity.type
_entity.pdbx_description
1 polymer ?
#
loop_
_entity_poly.entity_id
_entity_poly.type
_entity_poly.pdbx_seq_one_letter_code
_entity_poly.pdbx_strand_id
1 'polypeptide(L)'
;MSCEEERRETEESREATEEGKEATEEDLRIFQTLCISSPRKIVEEEAMTHDLTTTLRSELAALEYKRDRLMSELQETKNLVRFRDQRIAELQLEAEQLREQAARQNSIVSSLKKRIQELEERERNLYTSQGRNETVLRSLQRDLKYHQEKNREYEKKIRQLEQTVSEEIESRERARSSFQEFTRRLANALSVEYRETVHPSPEIVMHKVEELVQEANRVRAKSTSIEAQLTTAEVDFRSCRDALDRTVAEKEQLQRQVSSQLVDLDRLRQDKECLEMRYKVAERELDGLRDKLLNANRSISNATGNISNQEALIGQLREDLTQRDEKCQRAQTELRHLLESLATLVSGPNRFIESHENVIKDRIREILAENKDQALAIQKLRDKVNAATESTTRQGELIETTVAKMRNLEDERSDLGNKVRKLETELTDCELLKESLRREKQMFVTFLNRLGKAMQLDEISEEMGLDLQTESLLIRAEQLARLETDKLVDKFSCCDYTILPRIRRERSFHELPSMKETSVVYQLQRRVRTLREQLQRRDLHLDLLRRKLSLQEDSVKMKSLLQSERDEANLRAKKLSKQTDRLQVQLLEERSRNRELSAQLTEAADYKIAALERSRKIEEVQKRLVESEMLRTRCNRKLTLLKEQMRTTSETAEQERSISDHSLQLLRDELAQVKQNLSEMTKRESQLQSFRVSVVKLLSEPICTPDYEIISRLQKTIAAHRDFTMLSRRYDEPLDTTSPSRCTSIHTMHPPRSPGSRCARYEDSGFADPPDLRDVEDEFNKRPDADGRERD
;
A
#
# COMPACT_ATOMS: atom_id res chain seq x y z
N MET A 1 -48.08 -14.33 0.15
CA MET A 1 -46.75 -13.86 -0.27
C MET A 1 -45.85 -15.07 -0.51
N SER A 2 -44.74 -15.29 0.22
CA SER A 2 -43.70 -16.27 -0.17
C SER A 2 -44.17 -17.67 -0.58
N CYS A 3 -45.16 -18.27 0.10
CA CYS A 3 -45.65 -19.62 -0.22
C CYS A 3 -46.71 -19.69 -1.33
N GLU A 4 -47.05 -18.56 -1.96
CA GLU A 4 -47.96 -18.47 -3.12
C GLU A 4 -47.20 -18.21 -4.42
N GLU A 5 -46.02 -17.57 -4.34
CA GLU A 5 -45.12 -17.36 -5.49
C GLU A 5 -44.42 -18.67 -5.87
N GLU A 6 -43.84 -19.41 -4.90
CA GLU A 6 -43.27 -20.76 -5.14
C GLU A 6 -44.24 -21.72 -5.83
N ARG A 7 -45.55 -21.62 -5.55
CA ARG A 7 -46.55 -22.49 -6.17
C ARG A 7 -46.74 -22.20 -7.66
N ARG A 8 -46.80 -20.92 -8.03
CA ARG A 8 -46.98 -20.51 -9.44
C ARG A 8 -45.80 -20.92 -10.30
N GLU A 9 -44.57 -20.74 -9.82
CA GLU A 9 -43.38 -21.21 -10.53
C GLU A 9 -43.42 -22.75 -10.74
N THR A 10 -43.98 -23.52 -9.80
CA THR A 10 -44.16 -24.98 -9.96
C THR A 10 -45.35 -25.42 -10.83
N GLU A 11 -46.24 -24.51 -11.21
CA GLU A 11 -47.36 -24.78 -12.13
C GLU A 11 -46.99 -24.37 -13.56
N GLU A 12 -46.46 -23.17 -13.78
CA GLU A 12 -45.96 -22.72 -15.10
C GLU A 12 -44.84 -23.65 -15.64
N SER A 13 -43.93 -24.10 -14.76
CA SER A 13 -42.87 -25.05 -15.14
C SER A 13 -43.37 -26.48 -15.40
N ARG A 14 -44.64 -26.79 -15.09
CA ARG A 14 -45.28 -28.05 -15.46
C ARG A 14 -45.97 -27.96 -16.81
N GLU A 15 -46.82 -26.95 -17.03
CA GLU A 15 -47.51 -26.74 -18.32
C GLU A 15 -46.52 -26.69 -19.50
N ALA A 16 -45.44 -25.91 -19.35
CA ALA A 16 -44.37 -25.81 -20.35
C ALA A 16 -43.65 -27.15 -20.64
N THR A 17 -43.78 -28.16 -19.76
CA THR A 17 -43.24 -29.51 -19.98
C THR A 17 -44.26 -30.51 -20.50
N GLU A 18 -45.55 -30.17 -20.64
CA GLU A 18 -46.54 -31.00 -21.33
C GLU A 18 -46.73 -30.54 -22.79
N GLU A 19 -46.87 -29.23 -23.05
CA GLU A 19 -46.91 -28.67 -24.41
C GLU A 19 -45.69 -29.11 -25.24
N GLY A 20 -44.50 -29.05 -24.64
CA GLY A 20 -43.25 -29.49 -25.26
C GLY A 20 -43.13 -30.99 -25.53
N LYS A 21 -44.06 -31.83 -25.03
CA LYS A 21 -44.14 -33.26 -25.37
C LYS A 21 -45.15 -33.52 -26.48
N GLU A 22 -46.34 -32.90 -26.43
CA GLU A 22 -47.36 -33.06 -27.47
C GLU A 22 -46.81 -32.65 -28.84
N ALA A 23 -46.12 -31.50 -28.93
CA ALA A 23 -45.46 -31.06 -30.16
C ALA A 23 -44.50 -32.12 -30.73
N THR A 24 -43.73 -32.82 -29.89
CA THR A 24 -42.81 -33.87 -30.36
C THR A 24 -43.51 -35.16 -30.80
N GLU A 25 -44.70 -35.48 -30.26
CA GLU A 25 -45.51 -36.58 -30.79
C GLU A 25 -46.19 -36.22 -32.12
N GLU A 26 -46.64 -34.97 -32.29
CA GLU A 26 -47.20 -34.52 -33.57
C GLU A 26 -46.14 -34.49 -34.68
N ASP A 27 -44.95 -33.95 -34.43
CA ASP A 27 -43.83 -33.99 -35.39
C ASP A 27 -43.44 -35.42 -35.79
N LEU A 28 -43.42 -36.36 -34.83
CA LEU A 28 -43.16 -37.78 -35.11
C LEU A 28 -44.27 -38.43 -35.96
N ARG A 29 -45.54 -38.06 -35.75
CA ARG A 29 -46.67 -38.52 -36.58
C ARG A 29 -46.63 -37.91 -37.99
N ILE A 30 -46.24 -36.64 -38.13
CA ILE A 30 -46.03 -35.99 -39.43
C ILE A 30 -44.91 -36.70 -40.20
N PHE A 31 -43.79 -36.99 -39.53
CA PHE A 31 -42.67 -37.72 -40.14
C PHE A 31 -43.06 -39.14 -40.59
N GLN A 32 -43.82 -39.89 -39.76
CA GLN A 32 -44.36 -41.19 -40.18
C GLN A 32 -45.32 -41.08 -41.38
N THR A 33 -46.14 -40.04 -41.43
CA THR A 33 -47.11 -39.81 -42.53
C THR A 33 -46.41 -39.53 -43.87
N LEU A 34 -45.29 -38.79 -43.84
CA LEU A 34 -44.50 -38.50 -45.03
C LEU A 34 -43.73 -39.72 -45.60
N CYS A 35 -43.46 -40.73 -44.77
CA CYS A 35 -42.66 -41.89 -45.16
C CYS A 35 -43.45 -43.00 -45.91
N ILE A 36 -44.76 -42.86 -46.12
CA ILE A 36 -45.62 -43.93 -46.65
C ILE A 36 -46.42 -43.48 -47.90
N SER A 37 -45.76 -43.41 -49.06
CA SER A 37 -46.41 -43.69 -50.37
C SER A 37 -45.47 -43.82 -51.58
N SER A 38 -45.75 -44.86 -52.39
CA SER A 38 -45.39 -45.04 -53.81
C SER A 38 -43.99 -45.58 -54.18
N PRO A 39 -43.89 -46.87 -54.56
CA PRO A 39 -42.70 -47.46 -55.20
C PRO A 39 -42.88 -47.68 -56.72
N ARG A 40 -41.99 -47.12 -57.57
CA ARG A 40 -41.78 -47.57 -58.97
C ARG A 40 -40.50 -47.02 -59.64
N LYS A 41 -39.54 -47.93 -59.85
CA LYS A 41 -38.47 -48.00 -60.88
C LYS A 41 -38.23 -46.77 -61.79
N ILE A 42 -36.94 -46.41 -61.97
CA ILE A 42 -36.13 -46.68 -63.18
C ILE A 42 -34.62 -46.55 -62.85
N VAL A 43 -33.74 -47.20 -63.62
CA VAL A 43 -32.36 -47.58 -63.23
C VAL A 43 -31.31 -46.58 -63.74
N GLU A 44 -31.54 -45.28 -63.58
CA GLU A 44 -30.55 -44.22 -63.90
C GLU A 44 -30.37 -43.17 -62.78
N GLU A 45 -31.12 -43.31 -61.67
CA GLU A 45 -31.13 -42.31 -60.59
C GLU A 45 -29.98 -42.45 -59.57
N GLU A 46 -29.19 -43.53 -59.57
CA GLU A 46 -28.22 -43.80 -58.49
C GLU A 46 -27.13 -42.71 -58.35
N ALA A 47 -26.73 -42.04 -59.44
CA ALA A 47 -25.81 -40.90 -59.38
C ALA A 47 -26.48 -39.64 -58.80
N MET A 48 -27.63 -39.25 -59.36
CA MET A 48 -28.34 -38.02 -58.95
C MET A 48 -28.90 -38.12 -57.52
N THR A 49 -29.31 -39.32 -57.10
CA THR A 49 -29.71 -39.59 -55.71
C THR A 49 -28.52 -39.67 -54.77
N HIS A 50 -27.33 -40.07 -55.22
CA HIS A 50 -26.10 -39.96 -54.42
C HIS A 50 -25.71 -38.49 -54.20
N ASP A 51 -25.73 -37.67 -55.25
CA ASP A 51 -25.43 -36.23 -55.16
C ASP A 51 -26.47 -35.49 -54.29
N LEU A 52 -27.76 -35.81 -54.42
CA LEU A 52 -28.80 -35.28 -53.53
C LEU A 52 -28.61 -35.77 -52.08
N THR A 53 -28.27 -37.04 -51.87
CA THR A 53 -28.03 -37.61 -50.53
C THR A 53 -26.77 -37.03 -49.87
N THR A 54 -25.71 -36.77 -50.62
CA THR A 54 -24.49 -36.12 -50.10
C THR A 54 -24.73 -34.64 -49.82
N THR A 55 -25.50 -33.94 -50.67
CA THR A 55 -25.98 -32.57 -50.41
C THR A 55 -26.78 -32.52 -49.10
N LEU A 56 -27.84 -33.32 -48.97
CA LEU A 56 -28.67 -33.39 -47.76
C LEU A 56 -27.87 -33.81 -46.51
N ARG A 57 -26.87 -34.70 -46.63
CA ARG A 57 -25.95 -35.02 -45.52
C ARG A 57 -25.06 -33.84 -45.14
N SER A 58 -24.58 -33.06 -46.11
CA SER A 58 -23.77 -31.87 -45.85
C SER A 58 -24.59 -30.73 -45.22
N GLU A 59 -25.85 -30.57 -45.65
CA GLU A 59 -26.80 -29.63 -45.04
C GLU A 59 -27.18 -30.07 -43.62
N LEU A 60 -27.47 -31.35 -43.41
CA LEU A 60 -27.73 -31.90 -42.08
C LEU A 60 -26.52 -31.70 -41.15
N ALA A 61 -25.31 -32.04 -41.59
CA ALA A 61 -24.08 -31.80 -40.81
C ALA A 61 -23.84 -30.30 -40.52
N ALA A 62 -24.15 -29.40 -41.46
CA ALA A 62 -24.06 -27.96 -41.25
C ALA A 62 -25.13 -27.44 -40.27
N LEU A 63 -26.34 -28.02 -40.29
CA LEU A 63 -27.41 -27.74 -39.32
C LEU A 63 -27.09 -28.30 -37.93
N GLU A 64 -26.47 -29.48 -37.82
CA GLU A 64 -25.98 -30.03 -36.56
C GLU A 64 -24.85 -29.19 -35.97
N TYR A 65 -23.86 -28.79 -36.79
CA TYR A 65 -22.82 -27.86 -36.35
C TYR A 65 -23.40 -26.52 -35.89
N LYS A 66 -24.42 -26.00 -36.61
CA LYS A 66 -25.13 -24.77 -36.22
C LYS A 66 -25.93 -24.95 -34.92
N ARG A 67 -26.60 -26.09 -34.72
CA ARG A 67 -27.28 -26.47 -33.46
C ARG A 67 -26.28 -26.48 -32.31
N ASP A 68 -25.16 -27.19 -32.46
CA ASP A 68 -24.20 -27.40 -31.38
C ASP A 68 -23.45 -26.10 -31.03
N ARG A 69 -23.14 -25.28 -32.04
CA ARG A 69 -22.66 -23.90 -31.83
C ARG A 69 -23.67 -23.05 -31.06
N LEU A 70 -24.93 -23.01 -31.49
CA LEU A 70 -25.99 -22.24 -30.81
C LEU A 70 -26.26 -22.77 -29.39
N MET A 71 -26.08 -24.07 -29.14
CA MET A 71 -26.15 -24.66 -27.81
C MET A 71 -24.98 -24.24 -26.91
N SER A 72 -23.75 -24.08 -27.46
CA SER A 72 -22.63 -23.48 -26.71
C SER A 72 -22.90 -22.02 -26.39
N GLU A 73 -23.28 -21.21 -27.39
CA GLU A 73 -23.62 -19.78 -27.20
C GLU A 73 -24.78 -19.60 -26.19
N LEU A 74 -25.76 -20.50 -26.20
CA LEU A 74 -26.86 -20.54 -25.22
C LEU A 74 -26.38 -20.96 -23.81
N GLN A 75 -25.41 -21.87 -23.70
CA GLN A 75 -24.87 -22.27 -22.39
C GLN A 75 -23.94 -21.20 -21.81
N GLU A 76 -23.16 -20.53 -22.65
CA GLU A 76 -22.30 -19.40 -22.29
C GLU A 76 -23.13 -18.21 -21.81
N THR A 77 -24.21 -17.87 -22.54
CA THR A 77 -25.14 -16.81 -22.10
C THR A 77 -25.89 -17.18 -20.82
N LYS A 78 -26.33 -18.44 -20.64
CA LYS A 78 -26.88 -18.92 -19.35
C LYS A 78 -25.87 -18.82 -18.20
N ASN A 79 -24.61 -19.13 -18.44
CA ASN A 79 -23.54 -18.99 -17.43
C ASN A 79 -23.28 -17.51 -17.09
N LEU A 80 -23.29 -16.62 -18.09
CA LEU A 80 -23.13 -15.18 -17.91
C LEU A 80 -24.31 -14.55 -17.15
N VAL A 81 -25.54 -15.00 -17.40
CA VAL A 81 -26.72 -14.60 -16.63
C VAL A 81 -26.58 -15.02 -15.17
N ARG A 82 -26.30 -16.31 -14.88
CA ARG A 82 -26.07 -16.80 -13.51
C ARG A 82 -24.99 -16.02 -12.75
N PHE A 83 -23.90 -15.63 -13.43
CA PHE A 83 -22.85 -14.80 -12.84
C PHE A 83 -23.33 -13.38 -12.52
N ARG A 84 -24.17 -12.78 -13.38
CA ARG A 84 -24.82 -11.49 -13.11
C ARG A 84 -25.81 -11.60 -11.94
N ASP A 85 -26.61 -12.66 -11.88
CA ASP A 85 -27.59 -12.89 -10.81
C ASP A 85 -26.89 -13.06 -9.46
N GLN A 86 -25.81 -13.85 -9.40
CA GLN A 86 -24.95 -13.94 -8.22
C GLN A 86 -24.40 -12.56 -7.82
N ARG A 87 -23.91 -11.77 -8.79
CA ARG A 87 -23.37 -10.44 -8.49
C ARG A 87 -24.44 -9.44 -8.05
N ILE A 88 -25.68 -9.59 -8.51
CA ILE A 88 -26.84 -8.82 -8.06
C ILE A 88 -27.17 -9.19 -6.60
N ALA A 89 -27.19 -10.49 -6.26
CA ALA A 89 -27.41 -10.95 -4.88
C ALA A 89 -26.31 -10.46 -3.91
N GLU A 90 -25.04 -10.48 -4.33
CA GLU A 90 -23.93 -9.89 -3.58
C GLU A 90 -24.14 -8.38 -3.31
N LEU A 91 -24.56 -7.62 -4.32
CA LEU A 91 -24.83 -6.18 -4.21
C LEU A 91 -26.10 -5.87 -3.39
N GLN A 92 -27.10 -6.74 -3.43
CA GLN A 92 -28.29 -6.63 -2.56
C GLN A 92 -27.92 -6.83 -1.09
N LEU A 93 -27.11 -7.85 -0.79
CA LEU A 93 -26.61 -8.12 0.57
C LEU A 93 -25.71 -6.97 1.08
N GLU A 94 -24.85 -6.41 0.23
CA GLU A 94 -24.03 -5.22 0.56
C GLU A 94 -24.93 -4.01 0.85
N ALA A 95 -25.96 -3.77 0.04
CA ALA A 95 -26.94 -2.70 0.27
C ALA A 95 -27.76 -2.90 1.55
N GLU A 96 -28.10 -4.14 1.92
CA GLU A 96 -28.79 -4.46 3.18
C GLU A 96 -27.92 -4.22 4.41
N GLN A 97 -26.65 -4.63 4.37
CA GLN A 97 -25.69 -4.33 5.45
C GLN A 97 -25.50 -2.82 5.62
N LEU A 98 -25.45 -2.05 4.52
CA LEU A 98 -25.39 -0.59 4.57
C LEU A 98 -26.67 0.05 5.15
N ARG A 99 -27.86 -0.45 4.79
CA ARG A 99 -29.13 -0.02 5.41
C ARG A 99 -29.16 -0.33 6.91
N GLU A 100 -28.73 -1.51 7.32
CA GLU A 100 -28.70 -1.90 8.73
C GLU A 100 -27.70 -1.05 9.53
N GLN A 101 -26.52 -0.80 8.97
CA GLN A 101 -25.52 0.10 9.56
C GLN A 101 -26.07 1.53 9.70
N ALA A 102 -26.78 2.05 8.69
CA ALA A 102 -27.43 3.36 8.76
C ALA A 102 -28.54 3.40 9.82
N ALA A 103 -29.35 2.34 9.96
CA ALA A 103 -30.36 2.22 11.01
C ALA A 103 -29.74 2.20 12.42
N ARG A 104 -28.66 1.42 12.62
CA ARG A 104 -27.88 1.38 13.87
C ARG A 104 -27.29 2.76 14.20
N GLN A 105 -26.73 3.47 13.20
CA GLN A 105 -26.22 4.83 13.38
C GLN A 105 -27.33 5.84 13.74
N ASN A 106 -28.48 5.80 13.05
CA ASN A 106 -29.62 6.67 13.35
C ASN A 106 -30.20 6.43 14.75
N SER A 107 -30.18 5.19 15.24
CA SER A 107 -30.55 4.87 16.63
C SER A 107 -29.60 5.53 17.64
N ILE A 108 -28.28 5.46 17.42
CA ILE A 108 -27.26 6.12 18.25
C ILE A 108 -27.41 7.66 18.20
N VAL A 109 -27.61 8.24 17.02
CA VAL A 109 -27.85 9.68 16.87
C VAL A 109 -29.12 10.11 17.63
N SER A 110 -30.17 9.28 17.62
CA SER A 110 -31.42 9.56 18.32
C SER A 110 -31.26 9.48 19.85
N SER A 111 -30.52 8.50 20.37
CA SER A 111 -30.25 8.40 21.82
C SER A 111 -29.33 9.53 22.31
N LEU A 112 -28.33 9.93 21.52
CA LEU A 112 -27.48 11.09 21.81
C LEU A 112 -28.28 12.40 21.79
N LYS A 113 -29.15 12.63 20.80
CA LYS A 113 -30.06 13.80 20.77
C LYS A 113 -30.95 13.85 22.00
N LYS A 114 -31.57 12.73 22.38
CA LYS A 114 -32.36 12.65 23.63
C LYS A 114 -31.50 12.98 24.85
N ARG A 115 -30.27 12.44 24.93
CA ARG A 115 -29.39 12.69 26.09
C ARG A 115 -28.96 14.16 26.19
N ILE A 116 -28.74 14.83 25.07
CA ILE A 116 -28.50 16.29 25.03
C ILE A 116 -29.72 17.04 25.56
N GLN A 117 -30.92 16.75 25.06
CA GLN A 117 -32.17 17.36 25.53
C GLN A 117 -32.38 17.19 27.04
N GLU A 118 -32.14 15.99 27.59
CA GLU A 118 -32.21 15.76 29.04
C GLU A 118 -31.14 16.55 29.84
N LEU A 119 -29.98 16.85 29.24
CA LEU A 119 -28.92 17.62 29.92
C LEU A 119 -29.28 19.12 29.93
N GLU A 120 -29.72 19.67 28.80
CA GLU A 120 -30.23 21.04 28.73
C GLU A 120 -31.45 21.25 29.67
N GLU A 121 -32.32 20.26 29.80
CA GLU A 121 -33.46 20.32 30.72
C GLU A 121 -33.02 20.32 32.18
N ARG A 122 -32.01 19.51 32.54
CA ARG A 122 -31.39 19.58 33.88
C ARG A 122 -30.75 20.94 34.14
N GLU A 123 -30.07 21.52 33.15
CA GLU A 123 -29.46 22.84 33.25
C GLU A 123 -30.49 23.97 33.46
N ARG A 124 -31.58 23.98 32.66
CA ARG A 124 -32.72 24.90 32.85
C ARG A 124 -33.36 24.77 34.25
N ASN A 125 -33.44 23.55 34.77
CA ASN A 125 -33.92 23.29 36.13
C ASN A 125 -32.92 23.77 37.21
N LEU A 126 -31.61 23.69 36.96
CA LEU A 126 -30.59 24.25 37.85
C LEU A 126 -30.64 25.78 37.88
N TYR A 127 -30.72 26.48 36.73
CA TYR A 127 -30.85 27.94 36.69
C TYR A 127 -32.12 28.43 37.39
N THR A 128 -33.26 27.78 37.19
CA THR A 128 -34.51 28.16 37.87
C THR A 128 -34.48 27.85 39.38
N SER A 129 -33.76 26.82 39.81
CA SER A 129 -33.47 26.54 41.22
C SER A 129 -32.54 27.61 41.82
N GLN A 130 -31.47 27.99 41.11
CA GLN A 130 -30.55 29.06 41.53
C GLN A 130 -31.29 30.39 41.72
N GLY A 131 -32.13 30.81 40.78
CA GLY A 131 -32.92 32.05 40.91
C GLY A 131 -33.85 32.07 42.14
N ARG A 132 -34.40 30.92 42.53
CA ARG A 132 -35.15 30.76 43.79
C ARG A 132 -34.24 30.86 45.01
N ASN A 133 -33.10 30.18 44.99
CA ASN A 133 -32.13 30.21 46.10
C ASN A 133 -31.55 31.62 46.29
N GLU A 134 -31.25 32.37 45.22
CA GLU A 134 -30.82 33.76 45.29
C GLU A 134 -31.90 34.70 45.83
N THR A 135 -33.16 34.51 45.46
CA THR A 135 -34.26 35.34 46.00
C THR A 135 -34.49 35.08 47.48
N VAL A 136 -34.39 33.81 47.93
CA VAL A 136 -34.38 33.44 49.36
C VAL A 136 -33.17 34.03 50.09
N LEU A 137 -31.96 33.94 49.52
CA LEU A 137 -30.75 34.56 50.07
C LEU A 137 -30.92 36.08 50.24
N ARG A 138 -31.47 36.76 49.23
CA ARG A 138 -31.76 38.20 49.25
C ARG A 138 -32.83 38.59 50.28
N SER A 139 -33.74 37.69 50.70
CA SER A 139 -34.59 37.91 51.89
C SER A 139 -33.82 37.74 53.18
N LEU A 140 -33.13 36.60 53.37
CA LEU A 140 -32.40 36.32 54.60
C LEU A 140 -31.33 37.38 54.91
N GLN A 141 -30.70 37.98 53.89
CA GLN A 141 -29.79 39.11 54.03
C GLN A 141 -30.49 40.41 54.52
N ARG A 142 -31.73 40.67 54.09
CA ARG A 142 -32.55 41.80 54.59
C ARG A 142 -32.98 41.57 56.03
N ASP A 143 -33.44 40.36 56.35
CA ASP A 143 -33.89 39.99 57.69
C ASP A 143 -32.71 40.01 58.69
N LEU A 144 -31.54 39.51 58.29
CA LEU A 144 -30.30 39.62 59.05
C LEU A 144 -29.92 41.09 59.32
N LYS A 145 -30.02 41.97 58.31
CA LYS A 145 -29.74 43.40 58.48
C LYS A 145 -30.73 44.05 59.47
N TYR A 146 -32.02 43.75 59.34
CA TYR A 146 -33.06 44.22 60.26
C TYR A 146 -32.78 43.77 61.71
N HIS A 147 -32.43 42.50 61.93
CA HIS A 147 -32.08 42.01 63.26
C HIS A 147 -30.78 42.62 63.81
N GLN A 148 -29.78 42.91 62.97
CA GLN A 148 -28.60 43.67 63.40
C GLN A 148 -28.95 45.10 63.82
N GLU A 149 -29.83 45.79 63.10
CA GLU A 149 -30.30 47.14 63.44
C GLU A 149 -31.11 47.13 64.75
N LYS A 150 -31.99 46.14 64.94
CA LYS A 150 -32.69 45.93 66.22
C LYS A 150 -31.74 45.64 67.39
N ASN A 151 -30.69 44.83 67.18
CA ASN A 151 -29.68 44.61 68.22
C ASN A 151 -28.94 45.91 68.59
N ARG A 152 -28.58 46.75 67.61
CA ARG A 152 -27.96 48.07 67.88
C ARG A 152 -28.91 49.02 68.65
N GLU A 153 -30.22 48.99 68.36
CA GLU A 153 -31.23 49.71 69.15
C GLU A 153 -31.30 49.18 70.59
N TYR A 154 -31.36 47.87 70.79
CA TYR A 154 -31.42 47.26 72.12
C TYR A 154 -30.15 47.53 72.93
N GLU A 155 -28.96 47.41 72.34
CA GLU A 155 -27.71 47.81 73.03
C GLU A 155 -27.71 49.30 73.42
N LYS A 156 -28.20 50.19 72.55
CA LYS A 156 -28.32 51.62 72.88
C LYS A 156 -29.26 51.82 74.06
N LYS A 157 -30.37 51.08 74.12
CA LYS A 157 -31.34 51.16 75.22
C LYS A 157 -30.83 50.52 76.52
N ILE A 158 -30.01 49.46 76.44
CA ILE A 158 -29.30 48.89 77.58
C ILE A 158 -28.31 49.91 78.16
N ARG A 159 -27.46 50.53 77.32
CA ARG A 159 -26.51 51.57 77.75
C ARG A 159 -27.20 52.77 78.41
N GLN A 160 -28.39 53.16 77.92
CA GLN A 160 -29.22 54.19 78.56
C GLN A 160 -29.76 53.76 79.94
N LEU A 161 -30.22 52.51 80.08
CA LEU A 161 -30.70 51.98 81.36
C LEU A 161 -29.56 51.87 82.38
N GLU A 162 -28.39 51.36 81.96
CA GLU A 162 -27.17 51.28 82.78
C GLU A 162 -26.76 52.65 83.33
N GLN A 163 -26.83 53.70 82.50
CA GLN A 163 -26.62 55.08 82.95
C GLN A 163 -27.65 55.50 84.01
N THR A 164 -28.95 55.36 83.75
CA THR A 164 -30.00 55.77 84.72
C THR A 164 -29.94 55.01 86.05
N VAL A 165 -29.53 53.74 86.03
CA VAL A 165 -29.32 52.95 87.25
C VAL A 165 -28.10 53.45 88.04
N SER A 166 -27.04 53.89 87.35
CA SER A 166 -25.87 54.48 87.99
C SER A 166 -26.20 55.82 88.68
N GLU A 167 -26.92 56.70 87.98
CA GLU A 167 -27.40 57.99 88.50
C GLU A 167 -28.30 57.82 89.75
N GLU A 168 -29.14 56.78 89.78
CA GLU A 168 -30.03 56.47 90.90
C GLU A 168 -29.30 55.74 92.07
N ILE A 169 -28.24 54.98 91.80
CA ILE A 169 -27.36 54.47 92.86
C ILE A 169 -26.68 55.65 93.57
N GLU A 170 -26.12 56.60 92.83
CA GLU A 170 -25.54 57.81 93.41
C GLU A 170 -26.57 58.64 94.20
N SER A 171 -27.83 58.71 93.74
CA SER A 171 -28.91 59.39 94.46
C SER A 171 -29.18 58.72 95.82
N ARG A 172 -29.22 57.38 95.83
CA ARG A 172 -29.50 56.56 97.00
C ARG A 172 -28.37 56.56 98.03
N GLU A 173 -27.12 56.61 97.60
CA GLU A 173 -25.97 56.69 98.52
C GLU A 173 -25.87 58.05 99.22
N ARG A 174 -26.17 59.15 98.51
CA ARG A 174 -26.33 60.48 99.10
C ARG A 174 -27.42 60.49 100.19
N ALA A 175 -28.59 59.91 99.90
CA ALA A 175 -29.68 59.80 100.87
C ALA A 175 -29.32 58.92 102.08
N ARG A 176 -28.69 57.76 101.85
CA ARG A 176 -28.24 56.83 102.91
C ARG A 176 -27.26 57.48 103.89
N SER A 177 -26.32 58.26 103.37
CA SER A 177 -25.30 58.97 104.16
C SER A 177 -25.97 59.99 105.11
N SER A 178 -26.94 60.75 104.62
CA SER A 178 -27.75 61.68 105.43
C SER A 178 -28.53 60.98 106.55
N PHE A 179 -29.11 59.80 106.28
CA PHE A 179 -29.86 59.05 107.30
C PHE A 179 -28.94 58.45 108.39
N GLN A 180 -27.73 58.02 108.03
CA GLN A 180 -26.73 57.55 109.01
C GLN A 180 -26.22 58.70 109.89
N GLU A 181 -26.05 59.91 109.33
CA GLU A 181 -25.73 61.13 110.05
C GLU A 181 -26.80 61.48 111.10
N PHE A 182 -28.09 61.37 110.74
CA PHE A 182 -29.21 61.55 111.67
C PHE A 182 -29.26 60.47 112.77
N THR A 183 -29.12 59.19 112.40
CA THR A 183 -29.18 58.07 113.36
C THR A 183 -28.09 58.17 114.43
N ARG A 184 -26.89 58.63 114.05
CA ARG A 184 -25.77 58.85 114.98
C ARG A 184 -26.04 59.93 116.02
N ARG A 185 -26.87 60.93 115.70
CA ARG A 185 -27.30 61.99 116.63
C ARG A 185 -28.38 61.50 117.58
N LEU A 186 -29.30 60.66 117.09
CA LEU A 186 -30.36 60.06 117.91
C LEU A 186 -29.81 59.07 118.96
N ALA A 187 -28.82 58.26 118.60
CA ALA A 187 -28.22 57.26 119.48
C ALA A 187 -27.58 57.85 120.75
N ASN A 188 -27.06 59.09 120.67
CA ASN A 188 -26.44 59.77 121.81
C ASN A 188 -27.45 60.29 122.86
N ALA A 189 -28.76 60.23 122.61
CA ALA A 189 -29.76 60.97 123.38
C ALA A 189 -30.59 60.14 124.39
N LEU A 190 -30.49 58.81 124.40
CA LEU A 190 -31.50 57.92 124.98
C LEU A 190 -30.93 56.80 125.89
N SER A 191 -30.06 57.14 126.85
CA SER A 191 -29.47 56.15 127.77
C SER A 191 -30.38 55.80 128.97
N VAL A 192 -30.24 54.55 129.45
CA VAL A 192 -30.76 53.93 130.72
C VAL A 192 -32.01 53.03 130.60
N GLU A 193 -31.92 51.86 131.27
CA GLU A 193 -32.97 50.85 131.43
C GLU A 193 -33.54 50.84 132.87
N TYR A 194 -34.86 50.61 133.04
CA TYR A 194 -35.41 49.74 134.11
C TYR A 194 -36.91 49.45 133.87
N ARG A 195 -37.43 48.32 134.35
CA ARG A 195 -38.88 48.08 134.47
C ARG A 195 -39.28 47.13 135.61
N GLU A 196 -40.34 47.55 136.30
CA GLU A 196 -41.15 46.90 137.36
C GLU A 196 -42.46 47.74 137.45
N THR A 197 -43.56 47.38 138.13
CA THR A 197 -43.88 46.22 139.00
C THR A 197 -45.07 45.41 138.49
N VAL A 198 -45.45 44.34 139.21
CA VAL A 198 -46.64 43.50 138.97
C VAL A 198 -47.42 43.29 140.27
N HIS A 199 -48.76 43.44 140.24
CA HIS A 199 -49.72 42.60 140.96
C HIS A 199 -51.15 42.88 140.42
N PRO A 200 -51.75 42.00 139.59
CA PRO A 200 -52.96 42.34 138.83
C PRO A 200 -54.29 41.83 139.41
N SER A 201 -55.41 42.34 138.88
CA SER A 201 -56.79 42.12 139.38
C SER A 201 -57.53 40.95 138.66
N PRO A 202 -58.85 40.73 138.83
CA PRO A 202 -59.62 39.74 138.06
C PRO A 202 -59.45 39.79 136.53
N GLU A 203 -58.96 40.90 135.99
CA GLU A 203 -58.48 41.05 134.60
C GLU A 203 -57.53 39.91 134.17
N ILE A 204 -56.70 39.34 135.06
CA ILE A 204 -55.83 38.19 134.75
C ILE A 204 -56.64 37.02 134.21
N VAL A 205 -57.82 36.75 134.77
CA VAL A 205 -58.61 35.55 134.45
C VAL A 205 -59.25 35.71 133.07
N MET A 206 -59.74 36.91 132.76
CA MET A 206 -60.16 37.29 131.40
C MET A 206 -58.98 37.16 130.43
N HIS A 207 -57.83 37.75 130.76
CA HIS A 207 -56.64 37.70 129.92
C HIS A 207 -56.12 36.28 129.73
N LYS A 208 -56.33 35.37 130.70
CA LYS A 208 -55.95 33.96 130.57
C LYS A 208 -56.89 33.17 129.66
N VAL A 209 -58.18 33.53 129.62
CA VAL A 209 -59.11 33.00 128.62
C VAL A 209 -58.77 33.56 127.23
N GLU A 210 -58.44 34.85 127.13
CA GLU A 210 -57.96 35.46 125.88
C GLU A 210 -56.67 34.81 125.37
N GLU A 211 -55.66 34.60 126.23
CA GLU A 211 -54.43 33.85 125.93
C GLU A 211 -54.73 32.44 125.39
N LEU A 212 -55.67 31.71 126.03
CA LEU A 212 -56.02 30.36 125.60
C LEU A 212 -56.76 30.34 124.26
N VAL A 213 -57.61 31.32 123.98
CA VAL A 213 -58.27 31.48 122.67
C VAL A 213 -57.27 31.93 121.60
N GLN A 214 -56.36 32.84 121.92
CA GLN A 214 -55.27 33.27 121.03
C GLN A 214 -54.32 32.10 120.72
N GLU A 215 -53.94 31.28 121.72
CA GLU A 215 -53.12 30.10 121.51
C GLU A 215 -53.86 29.02 120.70
N ALA A 216 -55.14 28.77 120.97
CA ALA A 216 -55.95 27.84 120.17
C ALA A 216 -56.05 28.29 118.70
N ASN A 217 -56.20 29.60 118.45
CA ASN A 217 -56.19 30.17 117.11
C ASN A 217 -54.79 30.10 116.47
N ARG A 218 -53.71 30.33 117.24
CA ARG A 218 -52.32 30.19 116.79
C ARG A 218 -51.97 28.75 116.43
N VAL A 219 -52.43 27.78 117.20
CA VAL A 219 -52.30 26.33 116.89
C VAL A 219 -53.10 25.97 115.64
N ARG A 220 -54.32 26.49 115.49
CA ARG A 220 -55.15 26.26 114.30
C ARG A 220 -54.51 26.83 113.03
N ALA A 221 -53.96 28.05 113.10
CA ALA A 221 -53.24 28.68 112.00
C ALA A 221 -51.91 27.96 111.66
N LYS A 222 -51.25 27.34 112.66
CA LYS A 222 -50.11 26.44 112.40
C LYS A 222 -50.55 25.15 111.71
N SER A 223 -51.68 24.57 112.10
CA SER A 223 -52.23 23.35 111.46
C SER A 223 -52.49 23.61 109.98
N THR A 224 -53.27 24.64 109.65
CA THR A 224 -53.57 24.98 108.25
C THR A 224 -52.32 25.39 107.45
N SER A 225 -51.34 26.04 108.09
CA SER A 225 -50.04 26.31 107.46
C SER A 225 -49.22 25.04 107.18
N ILE A 226 -49.32 24.01 108.02
CA ILE A 226 -48.63 22.73 107.83
C ILE A 226 -49.36 21.89 106.78
N GLU A 227 -50.69 21.90 106.78
CA GLU A 227 -51.53 21.27 105.74
C GLU A 227 -51.27 21.87 104.36
N ALA A 228 -51.13 23.20 104.26
CA ALA A 228 -50.73 23.89 103.03
C ALA A 228 -49.30 23.54 102.57
N GLN A 229 -48.35 23.39 103.51
CA GLN A 229 -46.98 22.98 103.20
C GLN A 229 -46.91 21.50 102.76
N LEU A 230 -47.68 20.62 103.40
CA LEU A 230 -47.79 19.21 103.04
C LEU A 230 -48.38 19.03 101.64
N THR A 231 -49.52 19.67 101.36
CA THR A 231 -50.16 19.60 100.03
C THR A 231 -49.28 20.18 98.93
N THR A 232 -48.51 21.24 99.20
CA THR A 232 -47.49 21.76 98.27
C THR A 232 -46.40 20.70 98.02
N ALA A 233 -45.83 20.12 99.09
CA ALA A 233 -44.79 19.10 98.97
C ALA A 233 -45.27 17.84 98.23
N GLU A 234 -46.52 17.41 98.41
CA GLU A 234 -47.09 16.30 97.63
C GLU A 234 -47.24 16.63 96.12
N VAL A 235 -47.49 17.90 95.76
CA VAL A 235 -47.51 18.34 94.36
C VAL A 235 -46.09 18.35 93.79
N ASP A 236 -45.10 18.84 94.55
CA ASP A 236 -43.70 18.80 94.16
C ASP A 236 -43.20 17.35 93.97
N PHE A 237 -43.52 16.43 94.89
CA PHE A 237 -43.15 15.01 94.74
C PHE A 237 -43.81 14.35 93.52
N ARG A 238 -45.07 14.71 93.18
CA ARG A 238 -45.72 14.26 91.94
C ARG A 238 -44.99 14.81 90.71
N SER A 239 -44.70 16.11 90.68
CA SER A 239 -43.94 16.77 89.60
C SER A 239 -42.53 16.17 89.40
N CYS A 240 -41.82 15.86 90.50
CA CYS A 240 -40.52 15.17 90.46
C CYS A 240 -40.62 13.75 89.90
N ARG A 241 -41.69 13.01 90.21
CA ARG A 241 -41.95 11.68 89.63
C ARG A 241 -42.26 11.77 88.14
N ASP A 242 -43.14 12.68 87.74
CA ASP A 242 -43.48 12.90 86.33
C ASP A 242 -42.26 13.35 85.51
N ALA A 243 -41.30 14.05 86.13
CA ALA A 243 -40.01 14.37 85.53
C ALA A 243 -39.11 13.12 85.42
N LEU A 244 -39.01 12.29 86.47
CA LEU A 244 -38.24 11.04 86.43
C LEU A 244 -38.75 10.10 85.35
N ASP A 245 -40.05 9.82 85.31
CA ASP A 245 -40.68 8.89 84.37
C ASP A 245 -40.48 9.35 82.90
N ARG A 246 -40.45 10.67 82.64
CA ARG A 246 -40.02 11.23 81.34
C ARG A 246 -38.55 10.95 81.01
N THR A 247 -37.62 11.21 81.95
CA THR A 247 -36.19 10.93 81.70
C THR A 247 -35.90 9.43 81.52
N VAL A 248 -36.70 8.54 82.11
CA VAL A 248 -36.62 7.09 81.87
C VAL A 248 -37.06 6.76 80.44
N ALA A 249 -38.18 7.32 79.96
CA ALA A 249 -38.63 7.13 78.58
C ALA A 249 -37.62 7.67 77.55
N GLU A 250 -37.04 8.85 77.80
CA GLU A 250 -35.96 9.44 76.98
C GLU A 250 -34.71 8.54 76.96
N LYS A 251 -34.28 8.03 78.12
CA LYS A 251 -33.17 7.07 78.22
C LYS A 251 -33.43 5.82 77.37
N GLU A 252 -34.63 5.22 77.46
CA GLU A 252 -34.95 4.04 76.66
C GLU A 252 -35.01 4.34 75.16
N GLN A 253 -35.53 5.51 74.76
CA GLN A 253 -35.54 5.95 73.36
C GLN A 253 -34.11 6.09 72.82
N LEU A 254 -33.22 6.74 73.58
CA LEU A 254 -31.79 6.85 73.24
C LEU A 254 -31.12 5.46 73.19
N GLN A 255 -31.45 4.56 74.12
CA GLN A 255 -30.91 3.20 74.13
C GLN A 255 -31.36 2.38 72.90
N ARG A 256 -32.62 2.53 72.46
CA ARG A 256 -33.11 1.93 71.20
C ARG A 256 -32.37 2.51 69.97
N GLN A 257 -32.14 3.83 69.95
CA GLN A 257 -31.39 4.49 68.87
C GLN A 257 -29.93 4.03 68.80
N VAL A 258 -29.24 3.91 69.95
CA VAL A 258 -27.87 3.39 70.02
C VAL A 258 -27.80 1.94 69.52
N SER A 259 -28.75 1.08 69.89
CA SER A 259 -28.81 -0.30 69.38
C SER A 259 -28.99 -0.35 67.86
N SER A 260 -29.81 0.52 67.27
CA SER A 260 -29.93 0.63 65.80
C SER A 260 -28.62 1.06 65.17
N GLN A 261 -28.00 2.13 65.70
CA GLN A 261 -26.74 2.68 65.17
C GLN A 261 -25.60 1.66 65.23
N LEU A 262 -25.56 0.76 66.22
CA LEU A 262 -24.58 -0.32 66.29
C LEU A 262 -24.76 -1.33 65.14
N VAL A 263 -26.00 -1.74 64.84
CA VAL A 263 -26.31 -2.65 63.73
C VAL A 263 -25.96 -2.01 62.38
N ASP A 264 -26.27 -0.72 62.20
CA ASP A 264 -25.89 0.02 60.99
C ASP A 264 -24.36 0.13 60.83
N LEU A 265 -23.62 0.31 61.95
CA LEU A 265 -22.16 0.37 61.96
C LEU A 265 -21.53 -0.99 61.61
N ASP A 266 -22.05 -2.10 62.16
CA ASP A 266 -21.58 -3.46 61.81
C ASP A 266 -21.90 -3.84 60.36
N ARG A 267 -23.04 -3.40 59.82
CA ARG A 267 -23.34 -3.52 58.39
C ARG A 267 -22.32 -2.75 57.54
N LEU A 268 -22.02 -1.49 57.89
CA LEU A 268 -21.02 -0.68 57.19
C LEU A 268 -19.60 -1.28 57.27
N ARG A 269 -19.26 -2.02 58.33
CA ARG A 269 -18.01 -2.81 58.40
C ARG A 269 -18.00 -3.94 57.37
N GLN A 270 -19.07 -4.72 57.28
CA GLN A 270 -19.20 -5.81 56.30
C GLN A 270 -19.18 -5.29 54.85
N ASP A 271 -19.88 -4.20 54.57
CA ASP A 271 -19.88 -3.55 53.25
C ASP A 271 -18.47 -3.05 52.88
N LYS A 272 -17.72 -2.45 53.83
CA LYS A 272 -16.31 -2.05 53.65
C LYS A 272 -15.41 -3.23 53.35
N GLU A 273 -15.51 -4.34 54.08
CA GLU A 273 -14.71 -5.54 53.86
C GLU A 273 -15.00 -6.17 52.48
N CYS A 274 -16.26 -6.19 52.07
CA CYS A 274 -16.66 -6.64 50.73
C CYS A 274 -16.10 -5.73 49.62
N LEU A 275 -16.09 -4.41 49.82
CA LEU A 275 -15.52 -3.45 48.87
C LEU A 275 -13.99 -3.57 48.78
N GLU A 276 -13.29 -3.72 49.90
CA GLU A 276 -11.85 -3.97 49.91
C GLU A 276 -11.46 -5.27 49.20
N MET A 277 -12.27 -6.33 49.34
CA MET A 277 -12.03 -7.59 48.63
C MET A 277 -12.26 -7.45 47.12
N ARG A 278 -13.28 -6.69 46.69
CA ARG A 278 -13.50 -6.36 45.26
C ARG A 278 -12.37 -5.50 44.69
N TYR A 279 -11.91 -4.50 45.44
CA TYR A 279 -10.76 -3.67 45.07
C TYR A 279 -9.50 -4.52 44.84
N LYS A 280 -9.16 -5.40 45.79
CA LYS A 280 -8.02 -6.33 45.66
C LYS A 280 -8.15 -7.33 44.51
N VAL A 281 -9.36 -7.59 43.99
CA VAL A 281 -9.55 -8.37 42.75
C VAL A 281 -9.29 -7.49 41.53
N ALA A 282 -9.88 -6.30 41.46
CA ALA A 282 -9.69 -5.35 40.37
C ALA A 282 -8.21 -4.91 40.20
N GLU A 283 -7.45 -4.77 41.30
CA GLU A 283 -6.00 -4.53 41.24
C GLU A 283 -5.25 -5.65 40.51
N ARG A 284 -5.51 -6.91 40.85
CA ARG A 284 -4.89 -8.08 40.18
C ARG A 284 -5.30 -8.19 38.71
N GLU A 285 -6.53 -7.82 38.38
CA GLU A 285 -7.01 -7.76 37.00
C GLU A 285 -6.30 -6.64 36.21
N LEU A 286 -6.11 -5.47 36.82
CA LEU A 286 -5.33 -4.36 36.23
C LEU A 286 -3.87 -4.74 36.01
N ASP A 287 -3.23 -5.44 36.95
CA ASP A 287 -1.85 -5.94 36.77
C ASP A 287 -1.78 -7.02 35.69
N GLY A 288 -2.72 -7.96 35.66
CA GLY A 288 -2.83 -8.94 34.59
C GLY A 288 -3.12 -8.31 33.21
N LEU A 289 -3.73 -7.12 33.15
CA LEU A 289 -3.90 -6.32 31.93
C LEU A 289 -2.63 -5.54 31.56
N ARG A 290 -1.88 -5.01 32.55
CA ARG A 290 -0.56 -4.38 32.35
C ARG A 290 0.44 -5.38 31.74
N ASP A 291 0.51 -6.60 32.26
CA ASP A 291 1.39 -7.65 31.71
C ASP A 291 0.99 -8.08 30.28
N LYS A 292 -0.31 -8.18 30.00
CA LYS A 292 -0.81 -8.44 28.64
C LYS A 292 -0.42 -7.30 27.68
N LEU A 293 -0.52 -6.04 28.11
CA LEU A 293 -0.11 -4.87 27.33
C LEU A 293 1.41 -4.85 27.09
N LEU A 294 2.23 -5.15 28.10
CA LEU A 294 3.69 -5.24 27.95
C LEU A 294 4.09 -6.36 26.96
N ASN A 295 3.42 -7.51 27.01
CA ASN A 295 3.67 -8.60 26.07
C ASN A 295 3.16 -8.30 24.66
N ALA A 296 2.02 -7.62 24.51
CA ALA A 296 1.56 -7.11 23.22
C ALA A 296 2.56 -6.11 22.62
N ASN A 297 3.06 -5.16 23.40
CA ASN A 297 4.05 -4.18 22.95
C ASN A 297 5.38 -4.83 22.54
N ARG A 298 5.85 -5.87 23.26
CA ARG A 298 7.00 -6.69 22.84
C ARG A 298 6.73 -7.39 21.50
N SER A 299 5.56 -7.98 21.32
CA SER A 299 5.16 -8.65 20.08
C SER A 299 5.10 -7.67 18.90
N ILE A 300 4.55 -6.47 19.11
CA ILE A 300 4.52 -5.40 18.12
C ILE A 300 5.95 -4.95 17.78
N SER A 301 6.81 -4.69 18.77
CA SER A 301 8.20 -4.31 18.54
C SER A 301 8.98 -5.34 17.71
N ASN A 302 8.75 -6.64 17.97
CA ASN A 302 9.35 -7.72 17.18
C ASN A 302 8.81 -7.75 15.74
N ALA A 303 7.50 -7.54 15.56
CA ALA A 303 6.88 -7.46 14.23
C ALA A 303 7.38 -6.25 13.43
N THR A 304 7.50 -5.07 14.05
CA THR A 304 8.07 -3.86 13.43
C THR A 304 9.52 -4.07 13.03
N GLY A 305 10.34 -4.71 13.87
CA GLY A 305 11.71 -5.09 13.50
C GLY A 305 11.78 -6.04 12.31
N ASN A 306 10.90 -7.04 12.27
CA ASN A 306 10.79 -7.97 11.13
C ASN A 306 10.34 -7.28 9.85
N ILE A 307 9.40 -6.33 9.92
CA ILE A 307 8.95 -5.52 8.77
C ILE A 307 10.12 -4.66 8.26
N SER A 308 10.84 -3.96 9.14
CA SER A 308 11.99 -3.15 8.73
C SER A 308 13.11 -3.98 8.07
N ASN A 309 13.37 -5.20 8.56
CA ASN A 309 14.28 -6.14 7.92
C ASN A 309 13.78 -6.61 6.54
N GLN A 310 12.47 -6.80 6.37
CA GLN A 310 11.87 -7.14 5.06
C GLN A 310 11.90 -5.95 4.09
N GLU A 311 11.68 -4.73 4.56
CA GLU A 311 11.78 -3.51 3.76
C GLU A 311 13.22 -3.29 3.26
N ALA A 312 14.23 -3.51 4.12
CA ALA A 312 15.63 -3.48 3.73
C ALA A 312 15.97 -4.54 2.67
N LEU A 313 15.51 -5.78 2.84
CA LEU A 313 15.69 -6.85 1.86
C LEU A 313 14.97 -6.55 0.53
N ILE A 314 13.78 -5.96 0.56
CA ILE A 314 13.06 -5.52 -0.64
C ILE A 314 13.80 -4.36 -1.34
N GLY A 315 14.44 -3.47 -0.58
CA GLY A 315 15.35 -2.44 -1.11
C GLY A 315 16.52 -3.07 -1.87
N GLN A 316 17.27 -3.95 -1.21
CA GLN A 316 18.42 -4.64 -1.80
C GLN A 316 18.02 -5.46 -3.05
N LEU A 317 16.90 -6.18 -3.02
CA LEU A 317 16.43 -6.96 -4.18
C LEU A 317 15.99 -6.08 -5.37
N ARG A 318 15.58 -4.82 -5.13
CA ARG A 318 15.32 -3.85 -6.20
C ARG A 318 16.61 -3.31 -6.80
N GLU A 319 17.61 -3.01 -5.97
CA GLU A 319 18.94 -2.58 -6.43
C GLU A 319 19.65 -3.70 -7.21
N ASP A 320 19.57 -4.95 -6.76
CA ASP A 320 20.06 -6.11 -7.51
C ASP A 320 19.33 -6.25 -8.85
N LEU A 321 18.00 -6.07 -8.89
CA LEU A 321 17.22 -6.15 -10.12
C LEU A 321 17.63 -5.06 -11.12
N THR A 322 17.71 -3.80 -10.71
CA THR A 322 18.15 -2.71 -11.61
C THR A 322 19.58 -2.95 -12.13
N GLN A 323 20.48 -3.45 -11.29
CA GLN A 323 21.83 -3.88 -11.73
C GLN A 323 21.82 -5.06 -12.70
N ARG A 324 20.79 -5.93 -12.71
CA ARG A 324 20.62 -6.96 -13.76
C ARG A 324 20.07 -6.35 -15.03
N ASP A 325 19.06 -5.50 -14.95
CA ASP A 325 18.45 -4.85 -16.12
C ASP A 325 19.47 -3.99 -16.88
N GLU A 326 20.31 -3.21 -16.17
CA GLU A 326 21.43 -2.48 -16.78
C GLU A 326 22.46 -3.38 -17.48
N LYS A 327 22.68 -4.61 -16.98
CA LYS A 327 23.62 -5.58 -17.60
C LYS A 327 22.97 -6.22 -18.83
N CYS A 328 21.68 -6.53 -18.76
CA CYS A 328 20.89 -7.01 -19.91
C CYS A 328 20.82 -5.95 -21.03
N GLN A 329 20.56 -4.68 -20.69
CA GLN A 329 20.53 -3.57 -21.66
C GLN A 329 21.89 -3.34 -22.32
N ARG A 330 22.99 -3.43 -21.56
CA ARG A 330 24.35 -3.38 -22.12
C ARG A 330 24.60 -4.53 -23.10
N ALA A 331 24.37 -5.78 -22.69
CA ALA A 331 24.54 -6.95 -23.55
C ALA A 331 23.65 -6.91 -24.81
N GLN A 332 22.42 -6.39 -24.70
CA GLN A 332 21.51 -6.19 -25.84
C GLN A 332 22.02 -5.09 -26.79
N THR A 333 22.70 -4.07 -26.28
CA THR A 333 23.31 -3.00 -27.08
C THR A 333 24.57 -3.49 -27.79
N GLU A 334 25.42 -4.26 -27.09
CA GLU A 334 26.58 -4.96 -27.68
C GLU A 334 26.16 -5.94 -28.78
N LEU A 335 25.09 -6.72 -28.56
CA LEU A 335 24.52 -7.61 -29.57
C LEU A 335 23.98 -6.82 -30.79
N ARG A 336 23.35 -5.67 -30.58
CA ARG A 336 22.86 -4.82 -31.67
C ARG A 336 24.02 -4.30 -32.52
N HIS A 337 25.08 -3.79 -31.90
CA HIS A 337 26.29 -3.34 -32.61
C HIS A 337 27.02 -4.49 -33.32
N LEU A 338 27.01 -5.70 -32.77
CA LEU A 338 27.51 -6.89 -33.46
C LEU A 338 26.67 -7.21 -34.71
N LEU A 339 25.34 -7.15 -34.63
CA LEU A 339 24.45 -7.36 -35.78
C LEU A 339 24.58 -6.26 -36.84
N GLU A 340 24.76 -4.99 -36.43
CA GLU A 340 25.09 -3.87 -37.31
C GLU A 340 26.44 -4.07 -38.03
N SER A 341 27.47 -4.52 -37.30
CA SER A 341 28.78 -4.84 -37.87
C SER A 341 28.75 -6.05 -38.80
N LEU A 342 27.90 -7.06 -38.54
CA LEU A 342 27.75 -8.22 -39.41
C LEU A 342 26.94 -7.88 -40.66
N ALA A 343 25.85 -7.12 -40.53
CA ALA A 343 25.05 -6.67 -41.66
C ALA A 343 25.84 -5.78 -42.63
N THR A 344 26.70 -4.90 -42.12
CA THR A 344 27.60 -4.08 -42.95
C THR A 344 28.70 -4.90 -43.64
N LEU A 345 29.27 -5.92 -42.97
CA LEU A 345 30.25 -6.84 -43.58
C LEU A 345 29.65 -7.77 -44.64
N VAL A 346 28.39 -8.16 -44.49
CA VAL A 346 27.68 -9.11 -45.37
C VAL A 346 26.89 -8.40 -46.49
N SER A 347 26.66 -7.09 -46.34
CA SER A 347 26.16 -6.22 -47.41
C SER A 347 27.17 -6.12 -48.57
N GLY A 348 26.68 -5.87 -49.77
CA GLY A 348 27.52 -5.64 -50.96
C GLY A 348 27.04 -4.43 -51.77
N PRO A 349 27.83 -3.98 -52.78
CA PRO A 349 27.51 -2.78 -53.57
C PRO A 349 26.12 -2.78 -54.22
N ASN A 350 25.55 -3.97 -54.47
CA ASN A 350 24.26 -4.16 -55.12
C ASN A 350 23.12 -4.60 -54.16
N ARG A 351 23.39 -4.80 -52.87
CA ARG A 351 22.38 -5.22 -51.87
C ARG A 351 22.79 -4.81 -50.45
N PHE A 352 22.01 -3.88 -49.90
CA PHE A 352 22.01 -3.56 -48.47
C PHE A 352 21.30 -4.66 -47.66
N ILE A 353 21.68 -4.79 -46.38
CA ILE A 353 21.16 -5.80 -45.45
C ILE A 353 20.90 -5.14 -44.10
N GLU A 354 19.74 -5.42 -43.53
CA GLU A 354 19.33 -4.93 -42.22
C GLU A 354 20.05 -5.65 -41.09
N SER A 355 20.24 -4.96 -39.95
CA SER A 355 20.91 -5.46 -38.74
C SER A 355 20.08 -6.47 -37.93
N HIS A 356 19.39 -7.37 -38.62
CA HIS A 356 18.53 -8.39 -38.02
C HIS A 356 19.09 -9.80 -38.26
N GLU A 357 19.20 -10.58 -37.19
CA GLU A 357 19.92 -11.87 -37.15
C GLU A 357 19.51 -12.85 -38.27
N ASN A 358 18.22 -12.97 -38.54
CA ASN A 358 17.73 -13.88 -39.59
C ASN A 358 18.16 -13.42 -41.00
N VAL A 359 18.07 -12.13 -41.31
CA VAL A 359 18.39 -11.59 -42.65
C VAL A 359 19.90 -11.74 -42.94
N ILE A 360 20.73 -11.53 -41.92
CA ILE A 360 22.18 -11.77 -41.97
C ILE A 360 22.48 -13.26 -42.20
N LYS A 361 21.85 -14.17 -41.44
CA LYS A 361 21.99 -15.63 -41.62
C LYS A 361 21.53 -16.08 -43.01
N ASP A 362 20.44 -15.52 -43.52
CA ASP A 362 19.88 -15.88 -44.81
C ASP A 362 20.84 -15.48 -45.95
N ARG A 363 21.40 -14.25 -45.93
CA ARG A 363 22.44 -13.88 -46.90
C ARG A 363 23.72 -14.71 -46.75
N ILE A 364 24.14 -15.07 -45.53
CA ILE A 364 25.30 -15.96 -45.35
C ILE A 364 25.05 -17.31 -46.06
N ARG A 365 23.83 -17.86 -45.99
CA ARG A 365 23.46 -19.09 -46.73
C ARG A 365 23.45 -18.86 -48.25
N GLU A 366 22.98 -17.70 -48.73
CA GLU A 366 23.07 -17.33 -50.15
C GLU A 366 24.54 -17.26 -50.64
N ILE A 367 25.42 -16.55 -49.92
CA ILE A 367 26.85 -16.41 -50.26
C ILE A 367 27.55 -17.77 -50.27
N LEU A 368 27.22 -18.67 -49.34
CA LEU A 368 27.74 -20.04 -49.33
C LEU A 368 27.26 -20.86 -50.53
N ALA A 369 26.03 -20.63 -51.01
CA ALA A 369 25.54 -21.25 -52.26
C ALA A 369 26.23 -20.66 -53.50
N GLU A 370 26.33 -19.33 -53.61
CA GLU A 370 27.07 -18.62 -54.67
C GLU A 370 28.51 -19.13 -54.79
N ASN A 371 29.21 -19.28 -53.65
CA ASN A 371 30.58 -19.80 -53.60
C ASN A 371 30.66 -21.28 -53.99
N LYS A 372 29.70 -22.11 -53.56
CA LYS A 372 29.62 -23.53 -53.98
C LYS A 372 29.43 -23.67 -55.50
N ASP A 373 28.56 -22.86 -56.09
CA ASP A 373 28.34 -22.87 -57.54
C ASP A 373 29.54 -22.32 -58.32
N GLN A 374 30.23 -21.30 -57.79
CA GLN A 374 31.52 -20.84 -58.32
C GLN A 374 32.59 -21.92 -58.24
N ALA A 375 32.69 -22.68 -57.14
CA ALA A 375 33.63 -23.79 -57.01
C ALA A 375 33.33 -24.92 -58.02
N LEU A 376 32.05 -25.23 -58.25
CA LEU A 376 31.62 -26.18 -59.29
C LEU A 376 31.90 -25.65 -60.70
N ALA A 377 31.78 -24.34 -60.95
CA ALA A 377 32.16 -23.73 -62.23
C ALA A 377 33.68 -23.75 -62.45
N ILE A 378 34.48 -23.46 -61.42
CA ILE A 378 35.94 -23.57 -61.43
C ILE A 378 36.36 -25.02 -61.70
N GLN A 379 35.71 -26.00 -61.08
CA GLN A 379 36.02 -27.41 -61.37
C GLN A 379 35.69 -27.77 -62.83
N LYS A 380 34.51 -27.42 -63.34
CA LYS A 380 34.16 -27.60 -64.76
C LYS A 380 35.13 -26.91 -65.72
N LEU A 381 35.75 -25.80 -65.32
CA LEU A 381 36.81 -25.14 -66.09
C LEU A 381 38.15 -25.87 -65.99
N ARG A 382 38.53 -26.38 -64.81
CA ARG A 382 39.71 -27.25 -64.63
C ARG A 382 39.59 -28.53 -65.45
N ASP A 383 38.42 -29.18 -65.44
CA ASP A 383 38.17 -30.40 -66.21
C ASP A 383 38.32 -30.14 -67.72
N LYS A 384 37.83 -28.98 -68.21
CA LYS A 384 38.03 -28.53 -69.59
C LYS A 384 39.49 -28.21 -69.91
N VAL A 385 40.22 -27.57 -69.00
CA VAL A 385 41.65 -27.29 -69.16
C VAL A 385 42.45 -28.59 -69.22
N ASN A 386 42.19 -29.53 -68.31
CA ASN A 386 42.81 -30.85 -68.29
C ASN A 386 42.53 -31.61 -69.60
N ALA A 387 41.28 -31.65 -70.07
CA ALA A 387 40.92 -32.30 -71.34
C ALA A 387 41.59 -31.61 -72.56
N ALA A 388 41.75 -30.29 -72.54
CA ALA A 388 42.51 -29.56 -73.56
C ALA A 388 44.00 -29.90 -73.48
N THR A 389 44.60 -29.94 -72.28
CA THR A 389 45.98 -30.33 -72.06
C THR A 389 46.24 -31.77 -72.51
N GLU A 390 45.35 -32.72 -72.21
CA GLU A 390 45.44 -34.10 -72.74
C GLU A 390 45.36 -34.15 -74.27
N SER A 391 44.54 -33.31 -74.90
CA SER A 391 44.46 -33.21 -76.36
C SER A 391 45.77 -32.65 -76.93
N THR A 392 46.31 -31.59 -76.32
CA THR A 392 47.59 -30.98 -76.72
C THR A 392 48.78 -31.90 -76.47
N THR A 393 48.81 -32.69 -75.39
CA THR A 393 49.89 -33.67 -75.17
C THR A 393 49.82 -34.83 -76.15
N ARG A 394 48.63 -35.40 -76.43
CA ARG A 394 48.46 -36.40 -77.50
C ARG A 394 48.86 -35.85 -78.88
N GLN A 395 48.56 -34.59 -79.16
CA GLN A 395 49.03 -33.92 -80.38
C GLN A 395 50.55 -33.69 -80.36
N GLY A 396 51.13 -33.38 -79.20
CA GLY A 396 52.57 -33.28 -78.98
C GLY A 396 53.29 -34.61 -79.24
N GLU A 397 52.83 -35.71 -78.66
CA GLU A 397 53.32 -37.08 -78.90
C GLU A 397 53.25 -37.46 -80.40
N LEU A 398 52.17 -37.08 -81.09
CA LEU A 398 52.03 -37.27 -82.53
C LEU A 398 53.02 -36.42 -83.35
N ILE A 399 53.31 -35.19 -82.91
CA ILE A 399 54.33 -34.33 -83.52
C ILE A 399 55.73 -34.89 -83.24
N GLU A 400 56.05 -35.28 -82.01
CA GLU A 400 57.35 -35.86 -81.63
C GLU A 400 57.64 -37.16 -82.38
N THR A 401 56.67 -38.07 -82.47
CA THR A 401 56.82 -39.30 -83.27
C THR A 401 56.92 -39.03 -84.77
N THR A 402 56.37 -37.92 -85.27
CA THR A 402 56.56 -37.46 -86.66
C THR A 402 57.95 -36.83 -86.85
N VAL A 403 58.42 -36.01 -85.91
CA VAL A 403 59.75 -35.41 -85.90
C VAL A 403 60.85 -36.47 -85.77
N ALA A 404 60.64 -37.51 -84.96
CA ALA A 404 61.55 -38.65 -84.88
C ALA A 404 61.67 -39.38 -86.22
N LYS A 405 60.54 -39.63 -86.91
CA LYS A 405 60.56 -40.18 -88.28
C LYS A 405 61.27 -39.27 -89.28
N MET A 406 61.06 -37.96 -89.20
CA MET A 406 61.79 -37.00 -90.05
C MET A 406 63.28 -37.03 -89.77
N ARG A 407 63.73 -37.01 -88.50
CA ARG A 407 65.14 -37.13 -88.13
C ARG A 407 65.77 -38.41 -88.65
N ASN A 408 65.13 -39.57 -88.46
CA ASN A 408 65.63 -40.83 -89.00
C ASN A 408 65.81 -40.76 -90.54
N LEU A 409 64.87 -40.15 -91.26
CA LEU A 409 64.99 -39.95 -92.72
C LEU A 409 66.07 -38.93 -93.10
N GLU A 410 66.33 -37.92 -92.26
CA GLU A 410 67.43 -36.97 -92.45
C GLU A 410 68.80 -37.58 -92.13
N ASP A 411 68.88 -38.48 -91.16
CA ASP A 411 70.07 -39.27 -90.81
C ASP A 411 70.34 -40.31 -91.91
N GLU A 412 69.33 -41.03 -92.41
CA GLU A 412 69.44 -41.89 -93.59
C GLU A 412 69.92 -41.10 -94.82
N ARG A 413 69.38 -39.90 -95.06
CA ARG A 413 69.86 -38.98 -96.12
C ARG A 413 71.30 -38.53 -95.87
N SER A 414 71.66 -38.27 -94.61
CA SER A 414 73.01 -37.86 -94.20
C SER A 414 74.02 -38.98 -94.45
N ASP A 415 73.70 -40.21 -94.04
CA ASP A 415 74.54 -41.40 -94.26
C ASP A 415 74.65 -41.78 -95.72
N LEU A 416 73.56 -41.69 -96.51
CA LEU A 416 73.63 -41.83 -97.96
C LEU A 416 74.53 -40.75 -98.58
N GLY A 417 74.42 -39.49 -98.15
CA GLY A 417 75.29 -38.40 -98.60
C GLY A 417 76.75 -38.54 -98.15
N ASN A 418 77.00 -39.10 -96.97
CA ASN A 418 78.33 -39.44 -96.46
C ASN A 418 78.92 -40.62 -97.24
N LYS A 419 78.09 -41.59 -97.65
CA LYS A 419 78.47 -42.77 -98.43
C LYS A 419 78.75 -42.41 -99.89
N VAL A 420 77.99 -41.49 -100.48
CA VAL A 420 78.32 -40.86 -101.77
C VAL A 420 79.65 -40.12 -101.66
N ARG A 421 79.83 -39.21 -100.68
CA ARG A 421 81.10 -38.51 -100.49
C ARG A 421 82.29 -39.44 -100.23
N LYS A 422 82.09 -40.56 -99.53
CA LYS A 422 83.11 -41.61 -99.39
C LYS A 422 83.46 -42.27 -100.72
N LEU A 423 82.46 -42.67 -101.52
CA LEU A 423 82.70 -43.25 -102.84
C LEU A 423 83.34 -42.25 -103.81
N GLU A 424 83.02 -40.97 -103.71
CA GLU A 424 83.70 -39.88 -104.43
C GLU A 424 85.18 -39.77 -104.00
N THR A 425 85.48 -39.76 -102.69
CA THR A 425 86.87 -39.74 -102.21
C THR A 425 87.63 -41.02 -102.52
N GLU A 426 87.01 -42.20 -102.38
CA GLU A 426 87.60 -43.50 -102.71
C GLU A 426 87.87 -43.62 -104.22
N LEU A 427 87.04 -42.99 -105.07
CA LEU A 427 87.31 -42.88 -106.51
C LEU A 427 88.51 -41.98 -106.77
N THR A 428 88.56 -40.76 -106.21
CA THR A 428 89.71 -39.86 -106.40
C THR A 428 90.99 -40.41 -105.79
N ASP A 429 90.92 -41.11 -104.67
CA ASP A 429 92.05 -41.79 -104.04
C ASP A 429 92.48 -43.01 -104.86
N CYS A 430 91.57 -43.72 -105.54
CA CYS A 430 91.90 -44.80 -106.47
C CYS A 430 92.54 -44.28 -107.77
N GLU A 431 92.16 -43.08 -108.24
CA GLU A 431 92.83 -42.38 -109.33
C GLU A 431 94.23 -41.89 -108.91
N LEU A 432 94.33 -41.21 -107.76
CA LEU A 432 95.60 -40.77 -107.19
C LEU A 432 96.53 -41.95 -106.82
N LEU A 433 95.99 -43.09 -106.38
CA LEU A 433 96.76 -44.33 -106.15
C LEU A 433 97.13 -45.01 -107.47
N LYS A 434 96.33 -44.95 -108.54
CA LYS A 434 96.80 -45.40 -109.88
C LYS A 434 97.98 -44.57 -110.38
N GLU A 435 98.06 -43.29 -110.00
CA GLU A 435 99.21 -42.43 -110.32
C GLU A 435 100.37 -42.59 -109.33
N SER A 436 100.08 -42.72 -108.02
CA SER A 436 101.11 -42.91 -107.00
C SER A 436 101.71 -44.30 -107.10
N LEU A 437 100.94 -45.36 -107.28
CA LEU A 437 101.46 -46.70 -107.52
C LEU A 437 102.18 -46.82 -108.88
N ARG A 438 101.88 -45.96 -109.87
CA ARG A 438 102.75 -45.81 -111.06
C ARG A 438 104.11 -45.20 -110.70
N ARG A 439 104.13 -44.13 -109.89
CA ARG A 439 105.36 -43.47 -109.40
C ARG A 439 106.14 -44.34 -108.40
N GLU A 440 105.46 -45.09 -107.55
CA GLU A 440 106.02 -45.94 -106.50
C GLU A 440 106.40 -47.31 -107.03
N LYS A 441 105.75 -47.85 -108.08
CA LYS A 441 106.35 -48.93 -108.85
C LYS A 441 107.70 -48.49 -109.44
N GLN A 442 107.84 -47.25 -109.89
CA GLN A 442 109.13 -46.70 -110.34
C GLN A 442 110.13 -46.49 -109.18
N MET A 443 109.67 -46.02 -108.00
CA MET A 443 110.55 -45.75 -106.84
C MET A 443 110.89 -46.98 -106.00
N PHE A 444 110.00 -47.95 -105.83
CA PHE A 444 110.22 -49.18 -105.05
C PHE A 444 111.12 -50.16 -105.83
N VAL A 445 110.99 -50.20 -107.16
CA VAL A 445 111.98 -50.84 -108.06
C VAL A 445 113.38 -50.20 -107.93
N THR A 446 113.48 -48.93 -107.50
CA THR A 446 114.78 -48.28 -107.17
C THR A 446 115.12 -48.25 -105.68
N PHE A 447 114.20 -48.62 -104.77
CA PHE A 447 114.43 -48.65 -103.32
C PHE A 447 114.61 -50.05 -102.74
N LEU A 448 113.97 -51.11 -103.23
CA LEU A 448 114.39 -52.48 -102.84
C LEU A 448 115.81 -52.75 -103.33
N ASN A 449 116.14 -52.23 -104.52
CA ASN A 449 117.49 -51.98 -105.03
C ASN A 449 118.42 -51.14 -104.11
N ARG A 450 117.98 -50.74 -102.90
CA ARG A 450 118.68 -49.85 -101.97
C ARG A 450 118.49 -50.18 -100.47
N LEU A 451 117.40 -50.83 -100.06
CA LEU A 451 117.27 -51.43 -98.73
C LEU A 451 117.96 -52.80 -98.68
N GLY A 452 118.02 -53.52 -99.80
CA GLY A 452 119.03 -54.57 -100.02
C GLY A 452 120.43 -54.04 -99.71
N LYS A 453 120.80 -52.88 -100.27
CA LYS A 453 122.07 -52.16 -99.98
C LYS A 453 122.27 -51.71 -98.52
N ALA A 454 121.26 -51.83 -97.65
CA ALA A 454 121.32 -51.34 -96.26
C ALA A 454 121.16 -52.43 -95.20
N MET A 455 120.47 -53.54 -95.50
CA MET A 455 120.47 -54.77 -94.69
C MET A 455 121.35 -55.89 -95.29
N GLN A 456 122.19 -55.53 -96.28
CA GLN A 456 123.26 -56.33 -96.92
C GLN A 456 122.81 -57.53 -97.77
N LEU A 457 122.02 -57.26 -98.82
CA LEU A 457 121.45 -58.27 -99.74
C LEU A 457 121.38 -57.73 -101.20
N ASP A 458 122.50 -57.77 -101.95
CA ASP A 458 122.62 -57.05 -103.23
C ASP A 458 122.79 -57.90 -104.50
N GLU A 459 123.81 -58.76 -104.58
CA GLU A 459 124.28 -59.36 -105.85
C GLU A 459 123.28 -60.31 -106.54
N ILE A 460 122.18 -60.66 -105.87
CA ILE A 460 121.14 -61.60 -106.32
C ILE A 460 119.95 -60.86 -106.98
N SER A 461 119.92 -59.52 -106.93
CA SER A 461 118.68 -58.75 -107.16
C SER A 461 118.38 -58.29 -108.59
N GLU A 462 119.33 -58.34 -109.55
CA GLU A 462 119.09 -57.77 -110.89
C GLU A 462 118.32 -58.69 -111.86
N GLU A 463 118.22 -60.00 -111.58
CA GLU A 463 117.46 -60.97 -112.41
C GLU A 463 116.17 -61.49 -111.71
N MET A 464 115.73 -60.90 -110.58
CA MET A 464 114.67 -61.43 -109.68
C MET A 464 113.53 -60.42 -109.34
N GLY A 465 112.38 -60.92 -108.80
CA GLY A 465 111.16 -60.15 -108.40
C GLY A 465 111.06 -59.65 -106.93
N LEU A 466 109.90 -59.16 -106.41
CA LEU A 466 109.79 -58.09 -105.36
C LEU A 466 109.21 -58.24 -103.86
N ASP A 467 108.48 -59.24 -103.27
CA ASP A 467 107.31 -59.01 -102.26
C ASP A 467 107.24 -59.31 -100.59
N LEU A 468 106.79 -58.42 -99.48
CA LEU A 468 106.46 -58.50 -97.83
C LEU A 468 105.88 -57.31 -96.68
N GLN A 469 105.27 -57.46 -95.34
CA GLN A 469 105.21 -56.63 -93.87
C GLN A 469 103.94 -56.13 -92.76
N THR A 470 103.93 -55.91 -91.30
CA THR A 470 102.88 -55.20 -90.17
C THR A 470 102.96 -55.08 -88.44
N GLU A 471 102.22 -54.25 -87.45
CA GLU A 471 102.04 -54.21 -85.78
C GLU A 471 101.19 -53.08 -84.74
N SER A 472 100.72 -53.16 -83.33
CA SER A 472 100.20 -52.09 -82.14
C SER A 472 99.48 -52.31 -80.57
N LEU A 473 99.36 -51.42 -79.40
CA LEU A 473 98.53 -51.47 -77.94
C LEU A 473 98.45 -50.37 -76.57
N LEU A 474 97.53 -50.31 -75.41
CA LEU A 474 97.46 -49.42 -73.99
C LEU A 474 96.34 -49.44 -72.64
N ILE A 475 96.36 -48.78 -71.33
CA ILE A 475 95.33 -48.73 -70.00
C ILE A 475 95.42 -47.89 -68.46
N ARG A 476 94.39 -47.51 -67.46
CA ARG A 476 94.27 -47.29 -65.79
C ARG A 476 93.41 -46.15 -64.78
N ALA A 477 92.89 -46.24 -63.40
CA ALA A 477 92.26 -45.16 -62.29
C ALA A 477 91.67 -45.36 -60.65
N GLU A 478 91.25 -44.33 -59.68
CA GLU A 478 90.19 -44.10 -58.39
C GLU A 478 90.27 -43.89 -56.65
N GLN A 479 89.42 -43.07 -55.76
CA GLN A 479 88.76 -43.12 -54.21
C GLN A 479 88.65 -42.04 -52.84
N LEU A 480 87.61 -41.96 -51.80
CA LEU A 480 87.46 -41.56 -50.17
C LEU A 480 86.53 -40.42 -49.23
N ALA A 481 86.05 -40.46 -47.82
CA ALA A 481 85.41 -39.37 -46.73
C ALA A 481 84.60 -39.57 -45.18
N ARG A 482 84.29 -38.60 -44.09
CA ARG A 482 83.19 -38.36 -42.82
C ARG A 482 83.47 -37.89 -41.18
N LEU A 483 82.75 -37.47 -39.95
CA LEU A 483 81.45 -36.83 -39.13
C LEU A 483 81.25 -36.57 -37.40
N GLU A 484 80.22 -35.82 -36.68
CA GLU A 484 79.37 -35.64 -35.23
C GLU A 484 79.47 -34.90 -33.64
N THR A 485 78.39 -34.54 -32.69
CA THR A 485 78.26 -33.75 -31.20
C THR A 485 76.96 -33.61 -30.04
N ASP A 486 76.90 -33.08 -28.65
CA ASP A 486 75.71 -32.81 -27.49
C ASP A 486 75.85 -32.04 -25.92
N LYS A 487 75.12 -31.66 -24.67
CA LYS A 487 73.81 -31.29 -23.68
C LYS A 487 73.95 -30.78 -22.01
N LEU A 488 73.19 -30.38 -20.78
CA LEU A 488 71.93 -29.72 -19.89
C LEU A 488 71.90 -29.63 -18.15
N VAL A 489 71.12 -29.16 -16.96
CA VAL A 489 70.05 -28.17 -16.12
C VAL A 489 69.62 -28.42 -14.42
N ASP A 490 68.92 -27.85 -13.23
CA ASP A 490 68.25 -26.63 -12.27
C ASP A 490 67.38 -26.79 -10.72
N LYS A 491 67.10 -25.85 -9.59
CA LYS A 491 65.99 -25.63 -8.30
C LYS A 491 66.22 -25.01 -6.68
N PHE A 492 65.49 -24.62 -5.43
CA PHE A 492 64.13 -24.21 -4.51
C PHE A 492 64.06 -23.63 -2.83
N SER A 493 62.95 -23.25 -1.91
CA SER A 493 62.84 -22.67 -0.31
C SER A 493 61.49 -22.37 0.80
N CYS A 494 61.42 -21.88 2.20
CA CYS A 494 60.25 -21.60 3.40
C CYS A 494 60.44 -20.86 4.98
N CYS A 495 59.72 -20.47 6.23
CA CYS A 495 58.36 -20.18 7.16
C CYS A 495 58.28 -19.59 8.84
N ASP A 496 57.16 -19.23 9.77
CA ASP A 496 57.02 -18.52 11.31
C ASP A 496 55.70 -18.42 12.51
N TYR A 497 55.62 -17.87 13.90
CA TYR A 497 54.45 -17.68 15.13
C TYR A 497 54.59 -17.00 16.75
N THR A 498 53.85 -16.63 18.01
CA THR A 498 52.55 -16.12 18.98
C THR A 498 52.63 -15.83 20.72
N ILE A 499 51.86 -15.46 21.95
CA ILE A 499 50.59 -14.78 22.84
C ILE A 499 50.48 -14.81 24.60
N LEU A 500 49.70 -14.36 25.81
CA LEU A 500 48.82 -13.27 26.75
C LEU A 500 48.25 -13.42 28.43
N PRO A 501 47.66 -12.46 29.43
CA PRO A 501 47.35 -12.41 31.08
C PRO A 501 46.09 -11.68 32.10
N ARG A 502 45.85 -11.64 33.58
CA ARG A 502 44.68 -11.04 34.67
C ARG A 502 44.67 -10.78 36.43
N ILE A 503 43.68 -10.17 37.36
CA ILE A 503 43.55 -9.88 39.03
C ILE A 503 42.23 -9.27 40.06
N ARG A 504 42.03 -9.21 41.54
CA ARG A 504 40.96 -8.50 42.66
C ARG A 504 40.96 -8.64 44.42
N ARG A 505 40.26 -8.22 45.67
CA ARG A 505 39.16 -7.32 46.59
C ARG A 505 39.10 -7.01 48.33
N GLU A 506 37.99 -6.76 49.29
CA GLU A 506 37.76 -6.02 50.80
C GLU A 506 36.57 -6.37 52.04
N ARG A 507 36.01 -5.92 53.37
CA ARG A 507 35.86 -4.93 54.75
C ARG A 507 34.90 -5.23 56.20
N SER A 508 34.71 -4.46 57.47
CA SER A 508 33.82 -4.67 58.89
C SER A 508 33.54 -3.66 60.31
N PHE A 509 32.57 -3.71 61.44
CA PHE A 509 32.33 -2.88 62.90
C PHE A 509 31.08 -3.00 64.15
N HIS A 510 31.03 -2.59 65.59
CA HIS A 510 29.86 -2.20 66.74
C HIS A 510 29.90 -2.04 68.51
N GLU A 511 28.92 -1.48 69.47
CA GLU A 511 28.37 -1.69 71.06
C GLU A 511 28.03 -0.67 72.45
N LEU A 512 27.16 -0.83 73.64
CA LEU A 512 26.62 0.13 74.93
C LEU A 512 26.24 -0.13 76.66
N PRO A 513 25.16 0.31 77.62
CA PRO A 513 25.05 0.86 79.19
C PRO A 513 23.94 0.58 80.55
N SER A 514 23.72 1.29 81.84
CA SER A 514 22.85 1.00 83.25
C SER A 514 22.24 2.04 84.56
N MET A 515 21.65 1.74 85.90
CA MET A 515 20.85 2.61 87.10
C MET A 515 20.53 2.34 88.83
N LYS A 516 19.64 3.03 89.81
CA LYS A 516 19.39 3.07 91.48
C LYS A 516 17.92 3.37 92.40
N GLU A 517 17.36 3.66 93.75
CA GLU A 517 17.39 4.11 95.38
C GLU A 517 16.08 3.82 96.54
N THR A 518 15.49 4.17 97.87
CA THR A 518 15.27 5.09 99.27
C THR A 518 14.44 4.69 100.77
N SER A 519 13.94 5.49 101.93
CA SER A 519 13.30 5.16 103.47
C SER A 519 12.51 6.13 104.72
N VAL A 520 11.84 5.80 106.01
CA VAL A 520 11.03 6.67 107.24
C VAL A 520 10.48 6.23 108.87
N VAL A 521 9.86 7.00 110.00
CA VAL A 521 9.33 6.68 111.59
C VAL A 521 8.41 7.61 112.78
N TYR A 522 7.82 7.28 114.11
CA TYR A 522 6.95 8.11 115.32
C TYR A 522 6.42 7.67 116.97
N GLN A 523 5.77 8.43 118.10
CA GLN A 523 5.22 8.12 119.67
C GLN A 523 4.36 9.04 120.93
N LEU A 524 3.77 8.56 122.23
CA LEU A 524 3.37 8.93 123.85
C LEU A 524 2.17 9.73 124.88
N GLN A 525 1.78 9.49 126.31
CA GLN A 525 0.92 10.31 127.52
C GLN A 525 0.18 9.88 129.08
N ARG A 526 -0.17 10.65 130.31
CA ARG A 526 -1.31 10.49 131.54
C ARG A 526 -1.93 11.46 132.77
N ARG A 527 -1.55 11.62 134.12
CA ARG A 527 -2.43 12.03 135.37
C ARG A 527 -2.90 13.51 135.60
N VAL A 528 -2.33 14.54 134.97
CA VAL A 528 -2.65 16.00 135.17
C VAL A 528 -3.98 16.41 134.48
N ARG A 529 -5.05 15.63 134.72
CA ARG A 529 -6.35 15.73 134.03
C ARG A 529 -7.47 16.24 134.95
N THR A 530 -7.76 15.52 136.03
CA THR A 530 -9.13 15.47 136.56
C THR A 530 -9.71 16.76 137.13
N LEU A 531 -8.92 17.61 137.80
CA LEU A 531 -9.46 18.89 138.31
C LEU A 531 -9.54 20.00 137.26
N ARG A 532 -8.91 19.83 136.07
CA ARG A 532 -9.21 20.71 134.93
C ARG A 532 -10.64 20.48 134.43
N GLU A 533 -11.17 19.27 134.59
CA GLU A 533 -12.43 18.80 133.97
C GLU A 533 -13.71 19.45 134.51
N GLN A 534 -13.71 20.19 135.62
CA GLN A 534 -14.94 20.83 136.15
C GLN A 534 -15.09 22.30 135.75
N LEU A 535 -14.05 23.13 135.90
CA LEU A 535 -14.06 24.49 135.35
C LEU A 535 -14.28 24.44 133.83
N GLN A 536 -13.58 23.51 133.17
CA GLN A 536 -13.79 23.16 131.77
C GLN A 536 -15.26 22.92 131.41
N ARG A 537 -16.16 22.44 132.28
CA ARG A 537 -17.57 22.18 131.90
C ARG A 537 -18.38 23.46 131.68
N ARG A 538 -18.10 24.53 132.43
CA ARG A 538 -18.82 25.81 132.29
C ARG A 538 -18.23 26.63 131.15
N ASP A 539 -16.90 26.67 131.04
CA ASP A 539 -16.20 27.26 129.91
C ASP A 539 -16.61 26.56 128.60
N LEU A 540 -16.58 25.22 128.56
CA LEU A 540 -17.05 24.41 127.43
C LEU A 540 -18.51 24.70 127.06
N HIS A 541 -19.39 25.05 128.00
CA HIS A 541 -20.77 25.38 127.66
C HIS A 541 -20.89 26.73 126.94
N LEU A 542 -20.18 27.76 127.41
CA LEU A 542 -20.10 29.05 126.72
C LEU A 542 -19.36 28.93 125.38
N ASP A 543 -18.28 28.15 125.33
CA ASP A 543 -17.53 27.87 124.11
C ASP A 543 -18.31 26.99 123.13
N LEU A 544 -19.21 26.12 123.61
CA LEU A 544 -20.18 25.39 122.76
C LEU A 544 -21.24 26.31 122.18
N LEU A 545 -21.72 27.31 122.91
CA LEU A 545 -22.66 28.32 122.40
C LEU A 545 -21.97 29.26 121.40
N ARG A 546 -20.76 29.75 121.71
CA ARG A 546 -19.92 30.53 120.80
C ARG A 546 -19.57 29.73 119.54
N ARG A 547 -19.19 28.46 119.68
CA ARG A 547 -18.98 27.55 118.53
C ARG A 547 -20.26 27.32 117.75
N LYS A 548 -21.43 27.15 118.37
CA LYS A 548 -22.70 27.05 117.63
C LYS A 548 -23.00 28.30 116.82
N LEU A 549 -22.75 29.49 117.39
CA LEU A 549 -22.94 30.76 116.66
C LEU A 549 -21.95 30.88 115.49
N SER A 550 -20.65 30.66 115.72
CA SER A 550 -19.63 30.62 114.67
C SER A 550 -19.99 29.61 113.59
N LEU A 551 -20.30 28.35 113.94
CA LEU A 551 -20.69 27.31 112.99
C LEU A 551 -21.96 27.67 112.20
N GLN A 552 -22.88 28.45 112.78
CA GLN A 552 -24.06 28.94 112.07
C GLN A 552 -23.72 30.07 111.10
N GLU A 553 -22.90 31.05 111.50
CA GLU A 553 -22.38 32.08 110.61
C GLU A 553 -21.52 31.48 109.49
N ASP A 554 -20.64 30.55 109.82
CA ASP A 554 -19.73 29.87 108.89
C ASP A 554 -20.50 28.93 107.97
N SER A 555 -21.61 28.34 108.42
CA SER A 555 -22.57 27.64 107.55
C SER A 555 -23.25 28.58 106.57
N VAL A 556 -23.60 29.81 106.97
CA VAL A 556 -24.18 30.83 106.06
C VAL A 556 -23.13 31.33 105.06
N LYS A 557 -21.90 31.64 105.51
CA LYS A 557 -20.76 32.00 104.65
C LYS A 557 -20.49 30.88 103.62
N MET A 558 -20.41 29.62 104.07
CA MET A 558 -20.21 28.45 103.22
C MET A 558 -21.35 28.25 102.22
N LYS A 559 -22.62 28.40 102.63
CA LYS A 559 -23.77 28.34 101.70
C LYS A 559 -23.71 29.43 100.63
N SER A 560 -23.32 30.65 100.99
CA SER A 560 -23.14 31.75 100.04
C SER A 560 -22.00 31.45 99.04
N LEU A 561 -20.87 30.92 99.54
CA LEU A 561 -19.72 30.55 98.71
C LEU A 561 -20.08 29.41 97.74
N LEU A 562 -20.67 28.32 98.24
CA LEU A 562 -21.14 27.20 97.41
C LEU A 562 -22.21 27.62 96.37
N GLN A 563 -23.05 28.60 96.68
CA GLN A 563 -23.99 29.18 95.71
C GLN A 563 -23.23 29.94 94.61
N SER A 564 -22.23 30.75 94.97
CA SER A 564 -21.40 31.47 93.98
C SER A 564 -20.58 30.52 93.09
N GLU A 565 -20.00 29.45 93.65
CA GLU A 565 -19.31 28.41 92.88
C GLU A 565 -20.27 27.67 91.93
N ARG A 566 -21.51 27.39 92.39
CA ARG A 566 -22.55 26.78 91.55
C ARG A 566 -22.95 27.69 90.39
N ASP A 567 -23.11 28.98 90.62
CA ASP A 567 -23.48 29.93 89.57
C ASP A 567 -22.34 30.22 88.59
N GLU A 568 -21.10 30.23 89.07
CA GLU A 568 -19.93 30.18 88.18
C GLU A 568 -19.87 28.90 87.36
N ALA A 569 -20.07 27.72 87.97
CA ALA A 569 -20.07 26.44 87.25
C ALA A 569 -21.19 26.41 86.19
N ASN A 570 -22.39 26.90 86.53
CA ASN A 570 -23.49 27.09 85.58
C ASN A 570 -23.10 28.03 84.42
N LEU A 571 -22.39 29.13 84.69
CA LEU A 571 -21.93 30.07 83.66
C LEU A 571 -20.85 29.46 82.76
N ARG A 572 -19.90 28.70 83.33
CA ARG A 572 -18.88 27.95 82.59
C ARG A 572 -19.54 26.89 81.69
N ALA A 573 -20.49 26.12 82.21
CA ALA A 573 -21.25 25.14 81.45
C ALA A 573 -22.04 25.77 80.29
N LYS A 574 -22.72 26.91 80.52
CA LYS A 574 -23.42 27.67 79.47
C LYS A 574 -22.48 28.23 78.39
N LYS A 575 -21.25 28.62 78.75
CA LYS A 575 -20.21 29.03 77.79
C LYS A 575 -19.72 27.83 76.95
N LEU A 576 -19.43 26.71 77.60
CA LEU A 576 -18.97 25.48 76.93
C LEU A 576 -20.04 24.91 75.98
N SER A 577 -21.31 24.85 76.39
CA SER A 577 -22.43 24.45 75.51
C SER A 577 -22.43 25.28 74.22
N LYS A 578 -22.42 26.62 74.33
CA LYS A 578 -22.37 27.51 73.17
C LYS A 578 -21.12 27.37 72.30
N GLN A 579 -20.03 26.82 72.84
CA GLN A 579 -18.83 26.48 72.08
C GLN A 579 -18.99 25.14 71.36
N THR A 580 -19.56 24.13 72.01
CA THR A 580 -19.95 22.85 71.40
C THR A 580 -20.93 23.08 70.24
N ASP A 581 -21.97 23.89 70.44
CA ASP A 581 -22.97 24.21 69.41
C ASP A 581 -22.30 24.78 68.14
N ARG A 582 -21.37 25.72 68.31
CA ARG A 582 -20.60 26.34 67.20
C ARG A 582 -19.70 25.34 66.49
N LEU A 583 -18.95 24.54 67.25
CA LEU A 583 -18.07 23.50 66.70
C LEU A 583 -18.88 22.42 65.97
N GLN A 584 -20.09 22.11 66.43
CA GLN A 584 -20.99 21.14 65.81
C GLN A 584 -21.60 21.67 64.51
N VAL A 585 -21.92 22.96 64.41
CA VAL A 585 -22.28 23.61 63.13
C VAL A 585 -21.09 23.58 62.16
N GLN A 586 -19.89 23.98 62.58
CA GLN A 586 -18.69 23.93 61.74
C GLN A 586 -18.38 22.51 61.25
N LEU A 587 -18.51 21.50 62.11
CA LEU A 587 -18.34 20.09 61.74
C LEU A 587 -19.40 19.62 60.71
N LEU A 588 -20.62 20.16 60.76
CA LEU A 588 -21.66 19.87 59.77
C LEU A 588 -21.39 20.57 58.43
N GLU A 589 -20.90 21.80 58.43
CA GLU A 589 -20.45 22.50 57.21
C GLU A 589 -19.29 21.76 56.53
N GLU A 590 -18.23 21.42 57.27
CA GLU A 590 -17.09 20.67 56.73
C GLU A 590 -17.49 19.28 56.22
N ARG A 591 -18.46 18.62 56.88
CA ARG A 591 -19.07 17.39 56.37
C ARG A 591 -19.91 17.61 55.11
N SER A 592 -20.43 18.80 54.85
CA SER A 592 -21.08 19.15 53.58
C SER A 592 -20.04 19.36 52.49
N ARG A 593 -19.06 20.24 52.74
CA ARG A 593 -17.92 20.51 51.83
C ARG A 593 -17.20 19.23 51.40
N ASN A 594 -17.01 18.29 52.32
CA ASN A 594 -16.38 17.00 52.02
C ASN A 594 -17.25 16.09 51.11
N ARG A 595 -18.59 16.08 51.28
CA ARG A 595 -19.51 15.39 50.36
C ARG A 595 -19.55 16.06 48.98
N GLU A 596 -19.58 17.40 48.94
CA GLU A 596 -19.58 18.19 47.71
C GLU A 596 -18.29 17.96 46.90
N LEU A 597 -17.13 18.00 47.55
CA LEU A 597 -15.84 17.63 46.95
C LEU A 597 -15.83 16.17 46.49
N SER A 598 -16.38 15.24 47.27
CA SER A 598 -16.47 13.83 46.88
C SER A 598 -17.34 13.63 45.62
N ALA A 599 -18.45 14.35 45.50
CA ALA A 599 -19.33 14.32 44.33
C ALA A 599 -18.63 14.90 43.08
N GLN A 600 -17.95 16.03 43.22
CA GLN A 600 -17.11 16.61 42.15
C GLN A 600 -15.99 15.66 41.71
N LEU A 601 -15.41 14.89 42.64
CA LEU A 601 -14.39 13.89 42.34
C LEU A 601 -14.95 12.69 41.57
N THR A 602 -16.20 12.29 41.83
CA THR A 602 -16.90 11.28 41.00
C THR A 602 -17.29 11.82 39.63
N GLU A 603 -17.79 13.06 39.52
CA GLU A 603 -18.07 13.69 38.22
C GLU A 603 -16.80 13.83 37.36
N ALA A 604 -15.68 14.23 37.97
CA ALA A 604 -14.38 14.28 37.30
C ALA A 604 -13.89 12.90 36.82
N ALA A 605 -14.21 11.82 37.55
CA ALA A 605 -13.93 10.46 37.11
C ALA A 605 -14.81 10.05 35.91
N ASP A 606 -16.10 10.37 35.92
CA ASP A 606 -17.03 10.12 34.81
C ASP A 606 -16.63 10.91 33.55
N TYR A 607 -16.26 12.19 33.68
CA TYR A 607 -15.72 12.98 32.57
C TYR A 607 -14.43 12.37 31.99
N LYS A 608 -13.56 11.83 32.84
CA LYS A 608 -12.33 11.13 32.41
C LYS A 608 -12.64 9.82 31.68
N ILE A 609 -13.64 9.04 32.13
CA ILE A 609 -14.09 7.83 31.43
C ILE A 609 -14.66 8.21 30.06
N ALA A 610 -15.59 9.17 30.00
CA ALA A 610 -16.19 9.63 28.75
C ALA A 610 -15.15 10.22 27.77
N ALA A 611 -14.10 10.87 28.27
CA ALA A 611 -12.98 11.34 27.45
C ALA A 611 -12.18 10.18 26.84
N LEU A 612 -11.85 9.15 27.64
CA LEU A 612 -11.14 7.95 27.16
C LEU A 612 -11.97 7.15 26.14
N GLU A 613 -13.28 7.04 26.34
CA GLU A 613 -14.20 6.43 25.36
C GLU A 613 -14.23 7.21 24.04
N ARG A 614 -14.24 8.54 24.10
CA ARG A 614 -14.14 9.41 22.91
C ARG A 614 -12.80 9.23 22.19
N SER A 615 -11.67 9.20 22.91
CA SER A 615 -10.35 8.95 22.31
C SER A 615 -10.31 7.59 21.61
N ARG A 616 -10.78 6.52 22.27
CA ARG A 616 -10.86 5.18 21.66
C ARG A 616 -11.77 5.16 20.42
N LYS A 617 -12.85 5.95 20.40
CA LYS A 617 -13.72 6.09 19.22
C LYS A 617 -13.03 6.86 18.08
N ILE A 618 -12.23 7.87 18.38
CA ILE A 618 -11.41 8.60 17.40
C ILE A 618 -10.38 7.65 16.78
N GLU A 619 -9.68 6.84 17.57
CA GLU A 619 -8.73 5.81 17.09
C GLU A 619 -9.43 4.78 16.15
N GLU A 620 -10.61 4.29 16.52
CA GLU A 620 -11.41 3.37 15.69
C GLU A 620 -11.81 4.01 14.34
N VAL A 621 -12.19 5.29 14.34
CA VAL A 621 -12.56 6.04 13.13
C VAL A 621 -11.32 6.36 12.27
N GLN A 622 -10.20 6.74 12.88
CA GLN A 622 -8.92 6.95 12.18
C GLN A 622 -8.44 5.67 11.50
N LYS A 623 -8.54 4.52 12.17
CA LYS A 623 -8.19 3.21 11.56
C LYS A 623 -9.06 2.90 10.34
N ARG A 624 -10.38 3.10 10.43
CA ARG A 624 -11.28 2.94 9.27
C ARG A 624 -11.03 3.95 8.15
N LEU A 625 -10.63 5.18 8.49
CA LEU A 625 -10.24 6.19 7.49
C LEU A 625 -9.02 5.71 6.69
N VAL A 626 -7.95 5.27 7.36
CA VAL A 626 -6.76 4.72 6.69
C VAL A 626 -7.09 3.49 5.84
N GLU A 627 -7.91 2.56 6.34
CA GLU A 627 -8.39 1.40 5.58
C GLU A 627 -9.16 1.82 4.31
N SER A 628 -10.04 2.82 4.42
CA SER A 628 -10.78 3.41 3.30
C SER A 628 -9.85 4.10 2.29
N GLU A 629 -8.81 4.81 2.75
CA GLU A 629 -7.84 5.45 1.86
C GLU A 629 -6.92 4.46 1.13
N MET A 630 -6.56 3.34 1.77
CA MET A 630 -5.86 2.23 1.09
C MET A 630 -6.76 1.60 0.00
N LEU A 631 -8.06 1.42 0.27
CA LEU A 631 -9.02 0.96 -0.74
C LEU A 631 -9.19 1.97 -1.87
N ARG A 632 -9.37 3.26 -1.55
CA ARG A 632 -9.47 4.37 -2.51
C ARG A 632 -8.27 4.43 -3.45
N THR A 633 -7.04 4.35 -2.90
CA THR A 633 -5.81 4.38 -3.71
C THR A 633 -5.63 3.10 -4.53
N ARG A 634 -6.00 1.92 -4.03
CA ARG A 634 -6.00 0.66 -4.81
C ARG A 634 -6.99 0.70 -5.98
N CYS A 635 -8.22 1.19 -5.73
CA CYS A 635 -9.24 1.34 -6.77
C CYS A 635 -8.84 2.40 -7.80
N ASN A 636 -8.27 3.53 -7.38
CA ASN A 636 -7.76 4.56 -8.28
C ASN A 636 -6.63 4.00 -9.20
N ARG A 637 -5.65 3.28 -8.65
CA ARG A 637 -4.61 2.60 -9.45
C ARG A 637 -5.20 1.64 -10.49
N LYS A 638 -6.21 0.84 -10.12
CA LYS A 638 -6.90 -0.06 -11.07
C LYS A 638 -7.66 0.72 -12.16
N LEU A 639 -8.31 1.83 -11.80
CA LEU A 639 -9.02 2.70 -12.74
C LEU A 639 -8.06 3.38 -13.72
N THR A 640 -6.88 3.83 -13.28
CA THR A 640 -5.84 4.39 -14.16
C THR A 640 -5.28 3.33 -15.11
N LEU A 641 -5.02 2.10 -14.63
CA LEU A 641 -4.62 0.98 -15.49
C LEU A 641 -5.68 0.68 -16.57
N LEU A 642 -6.95 0.59 -16.18
CA LEU A 642 -8.06 0.34 -17.11
C LEU A 642 -8.24 1.48 -18.12
N LYS A 643 -8.05 2.75 -17.72
CA LYS A 643 -8.06 3.89 -18.64
C LYS A 643 -6.94 3.79 -19.68
N GLU A 644 -5.73 3.41 -19.27
CA GLU A 644 -4.58 3.31 -20.18
C GLU A 644 -4.70 2.09 -21.12
N GLN A 645 -5.24 0.97 -20.63
CA GLN A 645 -5.63 -0.16 -21.47
C GLN A 645 -6.69 0.26 -22.50
N MET A 646 -7.72 1.00 -22.07
CA MET A 646 -8.77 1.47 -22.98
C MET A 646 -8.23 2.46 -24.03
N ARG A 647 -7.33 3.38 -23.62
CA ARG A 647 -6.63 4.32 -24.52
C ARG A 647 -5.84 3.57 -25.59
N THR A 648 -4.95 2.66 -25.18
CA THR A 648 -4.13 1.88 -26.12
C THR A 648 -4.99 1.02 -27.06
N THR A 649 -6.10 0.44 -26.60
CA THR A 649 -7.03 -0.27 -27.51
C THR A 649 -7.79 0.65 -28.47
N SER A 650 -8.06 1.90 -28.11
CA SER A 650 -8.64 2.89 -29.04
C SER A 650 -7.63 3.28 -30.10
N GLU A 651 -6.39 3.55 -29.69
CA GLU A 651 -5.29 3.93 -30.58
C GLU A 651 -4.98 2.83 -31.60
N THR A 652 -4.94 1.55 -31.20
CA THR A 652 -4.81 0.43 -32.15
C THR A 652 -6.01 0.33 -33.09
N ALA A 653 -7.24 0.47 -32.58
CA ALA A 653 -8.46 0.39 -33.39
C ALA A 653 -8.63 1.61 -34.34
N GLU A 654 -8.02 2.75 -34.04
CA GLU A 654 -7.92 3.91 -34.93
C GLU A 654 -6.85 3.71 -35.99
N GLN A 655 -5.69 3.14 -35.61
CA GLN A 655 -4.64 2.80 -36.55
C GLN A 655 -5.09 1.74 -37.57
N GLU A 656 -5.72 0.65 -37.12
CA GLU A 656 -6.31 -0.39 -37.97
C GLU A 656 -7.36 0.18 -38.94
N ARG A 657 -8.23 1.08 -38.45
CA ARG A 657 -9.19 1.81 -39.31
C ARG A 657 -8.48 2.66 -40.36
N SER A 658 -7.48 3.45 -39.98
CA SER A 658 -6.74 4.30 -40.93
C SER A 658 -6.02 3.51 -42.03
N ILE A 659 -5.46 2.34 -41.68
CA ILE A 659 -4.83 1.40 -42.64
C ILE A 659 -5.89 0.79 -43.56
N SER A 660 -7.06 0.42 -43.00
CA SER A 660 -8.18 -0.12 -43.77
C SER A 660 -8.77 0.91 -44.74
N ASP A 661 -8.97 2.15 -44.30
CA ASP A 661 -9.48 3.25 -45.13
C ASP A 661 -8.48 3.63 -46.23
N HIS A 662 -7.17 3.64 -45.94
CA HIS A 662 -6.14 3.83 -46.96
C HIS A 662 -6.15 2.71 -48.00
N SER A 663 -6.26 1.46 -47.55
CA SER A 663 -6.35 0.28 -48.44
C SER A 663 -7.61 0.31 -49.31
N LEU A 664 -8.76 0.68 -48.73
CA LEU A 664 -10.01 0.88 -49.46
C LEU A 664 -9.91 2.05 -50.45
N GLN A 665 -9.14 3.09 -50.14
CA GLN A 665 -8.93 4.20 -51.07
C GLN A 665 -8.08 3.77 -52.27
N LEU A 666 -6.98 3.07 -52.06
CA LEU A 666 -6.17 2.49 -53.14
C LEU A 666 -7.03 1.58 -54.06
N LEU A 667 -7.85 0.70 -53.48
CA LEU A 667 -8.76 -0.17 -54.23
C LEU A 667 -9.86 0.61 -55.00
N ARG A 668 -10.33 1.76 -54.48
CA ARG A 668 -11.26 2.65 -55.20
C ARG A 668 -10.57 3.31 -56.39
N ASP A 669 -9.33 3.75 -56.22
CA ASP A 669 -8.56 4.44 -57.26
C ASP A 669 -8.12 3.46 -58.36
N GLU A 670 -7.70 2.24 -58.01
CA GLU A 670 -7.49 1.13 -58.96
C GLU A 670 -8.78 0.78 -59.72
N LEU A 671 -9.92 0.65 -59.02
CA LEU A 671 -11.22 0.37 -59.65
C LEU A 671 -11.66 1.51 -60.58
N ALA A 672 -11.37 2.76 -60.23
CA ALA A 672 -11.61 3.92 -61.10
C ALA A 672 -10.73 3.87 -62.36
N GLN A 673 -9.44 3.55 -62.21
CA GLN A 673 -8.51 3.39 -63.33
C GLN A 673 -8.92 2.22 -64.25
N VAL A 674 -9.34 1.08 -63.69
CA VAL A 674 -9.83 -0.07 -64.47
C VAL A 674 -11.12 0.30 -65.23
N LYS A 675 -12.06 1.02 -64.61
CA LYS A 675 -13.27 1.54 -65.29
C LYS A 675 -12.92 2.52 -66.42
N GLN A 676 -11.96 3.41 -66.21
CA GLN A 676 -11.47 4.33 -67.24
C GLN A 676 -10.87 3.57 -68.42
N ASN A 677 -9.93 2.65 -68.14
CA ASN A 677 -9.27 1.79 -69.13
C ASN A 677 -10.30 0.98 -69.94
N LEU A 678 -11.29 0.38 -69.28
CA LEU A 678 -12.39 -0.34 -69.93
C LEU A 678 -13.18 0.58 -70.87
N SER A 679 -13.51 1.80 -70.43
CA SER A 679 -14.21 2.78 -71.28
C SER A 679 -13.42 3.14 -72.54
N GLU A 680 -12.07 3.18 -72.45
CA GLU A 680 -11.20 3.45 -73.60
C GLU A 680 -11.10 2.27 -74.55
N MET A 681 -11.13 1.03 -74.03
CA MET A 681 -11.18 -0.17 -74.86
C MET A 681 -12.53 -0.30 -75.58
N THR A 682 -13.67 -0.08 -74.89
CA THR A 682 -15.00 -0.06 -75.54
C THR A 682 -15.10 1.06 -76.59
N LYS A 683 -14.46 2.22 -76.38
CA LYS A 683 -14.36 3.29 -77.41
C LYS A 683 -13.54 2.83 -78.62
N ARG A 684 -12.37 2.19 -78.42
CA ARG A 684 -11.55 1.61 -79.51
C ARG A 684 -12.30 0.51 -80.27
N GLU A 685 -12.96 -0.40 -79.56
CA GLU A 685 -13.77 -1.47 -80.13
C GLU A 685 -14.90 -0.90 -81.00
N SER A 686 -15.62 0.11 -80.50
CA SER A 686 -16.66 0.81 -81.25
C SER A 686 -16.13 1.48 -82.53
N GLN A 687 -14.92 2.07 -82.47
CA GLN A 687 -14.24 2.63 -83.65
C GLN A 687 -13.84 1.55 -84.66
N LEU A 688 -13.26 0.43 -84.19
CA LEU A 688 -12.88 -0.70 -85.03
C LEU A 688 -14.10 -1.37 -85.69
N GLN A 689 -15.21 -1.52 -84.96
CA GLN A 689 -16.46 -2.07 -85.50
C GLN A 689 -17.10 -1.12 -86.53
N SER A 690 -17.05 0.20 -86.30
CA SER A 690 -17.48 1.20 -87.28
C SER A 690 -16.62 1.18 -88.56
N PHE A 691 -15.30 1.06 -88.41
CA PHE A 691 -14.37 0.87 -89.52
C PHE A 691 -14.64 -0.43 -90.28
N ARG A 692 -14.81 -1.56 -89.57
CA ARG A 692 -15.15 -2.87 -90.15
C ARG A 692 -16.45 -2.81 -90.97
N VAL A 693 -17.52 -2.23 -90.42
CA VAL A 693 -18.79 -2.02 -91.14
C VAL A 693 -18.60 -1.13 -92.38
N SER A 694 -17.72 -0.14 -92.32
CA SER A 694 -17.41 0.73 -93.47
C SER A 694 -16.64 -0.01 -94.57
N VAL A 695 -15.65 -0.83 -94.22
CA VAL A 695 -14.90 -1.68 -95.16
C VAL A 695 -15.80 -2.74 -95.80
N VAL A 696 -16.67 -3.38 -95.01
CA VAL A 696 -17.64 -4.36 -95.51
C VAL A 696 -18.60 -3.73 -96.52
N LYS A 697 -19.12 -2.53 -96.24
CA LYS A 697 -19.95 -1.77 -97.19
C LYS A 697 -19.21 -1.43 -98.49
N LEU A 698 -17.94 -1.01 -98.39
CA LEU A 698 -17.11 -0.72 -99.58
C LEU A 698 -16.84 -1.96 -100.44
N LEU A 699 -16.75 -3.15 -99.83
CA LEU A 699 -16.58 -4.42 -100.54
C LEU A 699 -17.93 -5.03 -101.02
N SER A 700 -19.08 -4.45 -100.66
CA SER A 700 -20.41 -5.01 -100.91
C SER A 700 -20.65 -6.41 -100.29
N GLU A 701 -19.97 -6.70 -99.17
CA GLU A 701 -20.08 -7.97 -98.45
C GLU A 701 -21.18 -7.90 -97.35
N PRO A 702 -21.69 -9.05 -96.87
CA PRO A 702 -22.60 -9.05 -95.71
C PRO A 702 -21.87 -8.70 -94.40
N ILE A 703 -22.58 -8.04 -93.47
CA ILE A 703 -22.04 -7.58 -92.17
C ILE A 703 -21.50 -8.73 -91.30
N CYS A 704 -21.95 -9.95 -91.54
CA CYS A 704 -21.57 -11.17 -90.83
C CYS A 704 -20.26 -11.82 -91.34
N THR A 705 -19.66 -11.33 -92.43
CA THR A 705 -18.45 -11.96 -93.02
C THR A 705 -17.27 -11.96 -92.02
N PRO A 706 -16.56 -13.10 -91.83
CA PRO A 706 -15.41 -13.15 -90.93
C PRO A 706 -14.26 -12.21 -91.36
N ASP A 707 -13.54 -11.67 -90.38
CA ASP A 707 -12.51 -10.64 -90.63
C ASP A 707 -11.38 -11.11 -91.55
N TYR A 708 -11.00 -12.40 -91.48
CA TYR A 708 -9.99 -12.97 -92.38
C TYR A 708 -10.47 -13.00 -93.85
N GLU A 709 -11.78 -13.15 -94.09
CA GLU A 709 -12.35 -13.09 -95.45
C GLU A 709 -12.48 -11.65 -95.93
N ILE A 710 -12.89 -10.72 -95.06
CA ILE A 710 -12.91 -9.28 -95.36
C ILE A 710 -11.50 -8.83 -95.77
N ILE A 711 -10.48 -9.21 -94.99
CA ILE A 711 -9.06 -8.92 -95.28
C ILE A 711 -8.62 -9.59 -96.59
N SER A 712 -8.96 -10.87 -96.82
CA SER A 712 -8.58 -11.58 -98.06
C SER A 712 -9.21 -10.94 -99.31
N ARG A 713 -10.47 -10.50 -99.24
CA ARG A 713 -11.15 -9.78 -100.32
C ARG A 713 -10.56 -8.38 -100.52
N LEU A 714 -10.31 -7.63 -99.44
CA LEU A 714 -9.65 -6.33 -99.51
C LEU A 714 -8.25 -6.43 -100.15
N GLN A 715 -7.46 -7.44 -99.78
CA GLN A 715 -6.15 -7.71 -100.38
C GLN A 715 -6.25 -8.00 -101.88
N LYS A 716 -7.24 -8.81 -102.32
CA LYS A 716 -7.49 -9.09 -103.74
C LYS A 716 -7.92 -7.82 -104.50
N THR A 717 -8.79 -6.99 -103.93
CA THR A 717 -9.23 -5.73 -104.54
C THR A 717 -8.08 -4.71 -104.61
N ILE A 718 -7.23 -4.62 -103.58
CA ILE A 718 -6.03 -3.77 -103.59
C ILE A 718 -5.00 -4.29 -104.59
N ALA A 719 -4.81 -5.60 -104.73
CA ALA A 719 -3.94 -6.19 -105.75
C ALA A 719 -4.46 -5.86 -107.16
N ALA A 720 -5.74 -6.13 -107.44
CA ALA A 720 -6.36 -5.81 -108.72
C ALA A 720 -6.32 -4.30 -109.04
N HIS A 721 -6.54 -3.41 -108.06
CA HIS A 721 -6.40 -1.97 -108.24
C HIS A 721 -4.94 -1.56 -108.46
N ARG A 722 -3.97 -2.19 -107.79
CA ARG A 722 -2.54 -1.95 -107.98
C ARG A 722 -2.09 -2.37 -109.38
N ASP A 723 -2.53 -3.54 -109.84
CA ASP A 723 -2.24 -4.05 -111.17
C ASP A 723 -2.92 -3.19 -112.25
N PHE A 724 -4.17 -2.78 -112.04
CA PHE A 724 -4.86 -1.80 -112.88
C PHE A 724 -4.12 -0.45 -112.93
N THR A 725 -3.67 0.08 -111.78
CA THR A 725 -2.88 1.32 -111.72
C THR A 725 -1.54 1.18 -112.46
N MET A 726 -0.89 0.02 -112.35
CA MET A 726 0.34 -0.33 -113.07
C MET A 726 0.12 -0.56 -114.58
N LEU A 727 -1.12 -0.78 -115.01
CA LEU A 727 -1.53 -0.83 -116.41
C LEU A 727 -1.92 0.56 -116.94
N SER A 728 -2.68 1.38 -116.19
CA SER A 728 -2.98 2.78 -116.56
C SER A 728 -1.71 3.60 -116.74
N ARG A 729 -0.71 3.44 -115.85
CA ARG A 729 0.64 4.04 -116.00
C ARG A 729 1.45 3.54 -117.21
N ARG A 730 0.94 2.60 -118.01
CA ARG A 730 1.52 2.18 -119.29
C ARG A 730 0.76 2.70 -120.51
N TYR A 731 -0.33 3.44 -120.30
CA TYR A 731 -1.15 4.04 -121.35
C TYR A 731 -1.28 5.57 -121.20
N ASP A 732 -1.25 6.11 -119.99
CA ASP A 732 -1.27 7.56 -119.72
C ASP A 732 0.12 8.14 -119.38
N GLU A 733 1.11 8.02 -120.28
CA GLU A 733 2.23 8.97 -120.34
C GLU A 733 2.88 9.01 -121.75
N PRO A 734 2.69 10.08 -122.54
CA PRO A 734 3.44 10.32 -123.77
C PRO A 734 4.92 10.64 -123.50
N LEU A 735 5.76 10.47 -124.52
CA LEU A 735 7.18 10.80 -124.48
C LEU A 735 7.41 12.32 -124.29
N ASP A 736 8.12 12.73 -123.23
CA ASP A 736 9.12 13.82 -123.37
C ASP A 736 10.16 13.93 -122.23
N THR A 737 11.43 13.80 -122.61
CA THR A 737 12.64 14.49 -122.08
C THR A 737 13.10 14.44 -120.61
N THR A 738 14.44 14.35 -120.49
CA THR A 738 15.32 14.93 -119.44
C THR A 738 15.23 14.49 -117.97
N SER A 739 16.30 13.83 -117.53
CA SER A 739 16.89 13.97 -116.19
C SER A 739 17.65 15.32 -116.05
N PRO A 740 18.19 15.74 -114.87
CA PRO A 740 18.15 15.13 -113.51
C PRO A 740 17.79 16.11 -112.36
N SER A 741 17.72 15.60 -111.11
CA SER A 741 18.27 16.20 -109.85
C SER A 741 17.31 16.51 -108.66
N ARG A 742 17.88 16.28 -107.45
CA ARG A 742 17.72 17.01 -106.14
C ARG A 742 16.51 16.78 -105.20
N CYS A 743 16.89 16.47 -103.94
CA CYS A 743 16.39 17.02 -102.65
C CYS A 743 14.95 16.66 -102.19
N THR A 744 14.64 16.42 -100.90
CA THR A 744 15.38 16.14 -99.63
C THR A 744 14.58 15.04 -98.86
N SER A 745 14.92 14.49 -97.68
CA SER A 745 15.95 14.78 -96.65
C SER A 745 16.39 13.49 -95.93
N ILE A 746 17.52 13.54 -95.23
CA ILE A 746 18.01 12.49 -94.32
C ILE A 746 17.59 12.82 -92.87
N HIS A 747 17.25 11.79 -92.08
CA HIS A 747 17.57 11.57 -90.65
C HIS A 747 16.78 10.33 -90.19
N THR A 748 17.35 9.15 -89.91
CA THR A 748 18.44 8.78 -88.97
C THR A 748 17.99 8.85 -87.50
N MET A 749 17.95 7.67 -86.86
CA MET A 749 17.52 7.43 -85.48
C MET A 749 18.31 8.22 -84.43
N HIS A 750 17.65 8.64 -83.35
CA HIS A 750 18.24 8.80 -82.02
C HIS A 750 17.19 8.50 -80.93
N PRO A 751 17.58 7.97 -79.76
CA PRO A 751 16.66 7.59 -78.69
C PRO A 751 16.28 8.78 -77.79
N PRO A 752 15.16 8.70 -77.04
CA PRO A 752 14.78 9.75 -76.09
C PRO A 752 15.78 9.86 -74.93
N ARG A 753 16.29 11.06 -74.68
CA ARG A 753 17.00 11.42 -73.45
C ARG A 753 16.05 12.13 -72.49
N SER A 754 16.08 11.77 -71.21
CA SER A 754 15.68 12.67 -70.13
C SER A 754 16.60 13.89 -70.10
N PRO A 755 16.04 15.10 -69.94
CA PRO A 755 16.18 15.80 -68.65
C PRO A 755 14.84 16.43 -68.21
N GLY A 756 14.68 16.95 -66.99
CA GLY A 756 15.61 17.03 -65.85
C GLY A 756 15.20 18.17 -64.91
N SER A 757 15.33 17.98 -63.59
CA SER A 757 14.78 18.90 -62.59
C SER A 757 15.48 20.27 -62.56
N ARG A 758 14.68 21.34 -62.51
CA ARG A 758 14.98 22.64 -61.85
C ARG A 758 13.64 23.24 -61.36
N CYS A 759 13.49 24.02 -60.28
CA CYS A 759 14.26 24.34 -59.06
C CYS A 759 13.92 25.79 -58.67
N ALA A 760 12.88 25.98 -57.84
CA ALA A 760 12.54 27.20 -57.07
C ALA A 760 11.30 26.89 -56.21
N ARG A 761 11.13 27.40 -54.97
CA ARG A 761 12.03 28.24 -54.14
C ARG A 761 11.77 27.94 -52.64
N TYR A 762 12.63 28.52 -51.80
CA TYR A 762 12.58 28.49 -50.33
C TYR A 762 11.66 29.60 -49.77
N GLU A 763 11.69 29.77 -48.44
CA GLU A 763 10.86 30.63 -47.54
C GLU A 763 9.66 29.88 -46.94
N ASP A 764 9.57 29.60 -45.64
CA ASP A 764 10.14 30.17 -44.39
C ASP A 764 9.44 31.45 -43.88
N SER A 765 9.21 31.51 -42.56
CA SER A 765 8.34 32.42 -41.81
C SER A 765 6.84 32.41 -42.21
N GLY A 766 5.88 32.59 -41.29
CA GLY A 766 5.99 32.66 -39.83
C GLY A 766 4.65 33.00 -39.16
N PHE A 767 4.51 32.63 -37.88
CA PHE A 767 3.55 33.12 -36.87
C PHE A 767 2.10 33.51 -37.26
N ALA A 768 1.15 32.76 -36.68
CA ALA A 768 -0.08 33.32 -36.14
C ALA A 768 -0.35 32.65 -34.78
N ASP A 769 -0.34 33.42 -33.69
CA ASP A 769 -0.57 32.90 -32.34
C ASP A 769 -2.06 32.54 -32.11
N PRO A 770 -2.35 31.53 -31.26
CA PRO A 770 -3.71 31.32 -30.75
C PRO A 770 -4.09 32.42 -29.74
N PRO A 771 -5.31 32.98 -29.78
CA PRO A 771 -5.75 33.98 -28.81
C PRO A 771 -6.04 33.34 -27.44
N ASP A 772 -5.26 33.72 -26.43
CA ASP A 772 -5.41 33.28 -25.04
C ASP A 772 -6.50 34.07 -24.27
N LEU A 773 -7.73 33.56 -24.29
CA LEU A 773 -8.85 33.96 -23.42
C LEU A 773 -9.86 32.79 -23.27
N ARG A 774 -10.47 32.47 -22.11
CA ARG A 774 -10.10 32.59 -20.69
C ARG A 774 -11.21 31.90 -19.86
N ASP A 775 -10.88 31.38 -18.68
CA ASP A 775 -11.73 31.30 -17.48
C ASP A 775 -13.18 30.74 -17.60
N VAL A 776 -13.36 29.40 -17.65
CA VAL A 776 -14.63 28.73 -17.28
C VAL A 776 -14.41 27.40 -16.50
N GLU A 777 -13.49 27.37 -15.53
CA GLU A 777 -13.37 26.27 -14.55
C GLU A 777 -13.11 26.77 -13.11
N ASP A 778 -14.04 27.52 -12.52
CA ASP A 778 -14.03 27.74 -11.06
C ASP A 778 -15.42 28.08 -10.45
N GLU A 779 -16.32 27.10 -10.28
CA GLU A 779 -17.53 27.31 -9.46
C GLU A 779 -18.03 26.12 -8.60
N PHE A 780 -17.14 25.29 -8.04
CA PHE A 780 -17.54 24.26 -7.06
C PHE A 780 -16.65 24.17 -5.81
N ASN A 781 -16.29 25.32 -5.21
CA ASN A 781 -15.64 25.38 -3.89
C ASN A 781 -16.10 26.54 -2.99
N LYS A 782 -17.41 26.72 -2.79
CA LYS A 782 -17.96 27.61 -1.74
C LYS A 782 -18.15 26.85 -0.43
N ARG A 783 -17.11 26.82 0.41
CA ARG A 783 -17.26 26.63 1.87
C ARG A 783 -17.78 27.95 2.48
N PRO A 784 -18.72 27.91 3.44
CA PRO A 784 -19.03 29.06 4.27
C PRO A 784 -18.07 29.08 5.48
N ASP A 785 -16.98 29.85 5.39
CA ASP A 785 -16.17 30.16 6.57
C ASP A 785 -16.89 31.22 7.43
N ALA A 786 -17.30 30.82 8.64
CA ALA A 786 -17.93 31.70 9.61
C ALA A 786 -16.89 32.21 10.62
N ASP A 787 -16.32 33.40 10.35
CA ASP A 787 -15.40 34.09 11.27
C ASP A 787 -16.16 34.69 12.47
N GLY A 788 -16.62 33.81 13.37
CA GLY A 788 -17.33 34.13 14.60
C GLY A 788 -16.40 34.70 15.67
N ARG A 789 -16.01 35.97 15.55
CA ARG A 789 -15.22 36.68 16.58
C ARG A 789 -16.08 37.11 17.76
N GLU A 790 -16.24 36.24 18.73
CA GLU A 790 -16.62 36.66 20.08
C GLU A 790 -15.47 37.37 20.79
N ARG A 791 -15.82 38.19 21.78
CA ARG A 791 -14.91 38.79 22.74
C ARG A 791 -15.28 38.20 24.10
N ASP A 792 -14.29 37.72 24.84
CA ASP A 792 -13.99 38.10 26.23
C ASP A 792 -12.73 37.34 26.71
#